data_AF-A0A6A6DGL6-F1
#
_entry.id   AF-A0A6A6DGL6-F1
#
_cell.length_a   1.000
_cell.length_b   1.000
_cell.length_c   1.000
_cell.angle_alpha   90.00
_cell.angle_beta   90.00
_cell.angle_gamma   90.00
#
_symmetry.space_group_name_H-M   'P 1'
#
loop_
_entity.id
_entity.type
_entity.pdbx_description
1 polymer ?
#
loop_
_entity_poly.entity_id
_entity_poly.type
_entity_poly.pdbx_seq_one_letter_code
_entity_poly.pdbx_strand_id
1 'polypeptide(L)'
;MQEFDPGPILDETQNDGDDNIDMMELDDLDEDQRPSNVDRLLISVDFGTTFSCVAYTRVRKGVRPGGVNISQVKCINKFKDYKPRGEMAQIREDVPTELWYNPDPDNQKALENDPTVVEDYPTRKAAQWKSAYPSSDEDEPEKPREVRSRQRIQDDQSKSSRPRCWGFGVQNQLKRIDIPKQEEGRISRFKLLLDNSESTKEVRRGLQPILRSLKRNELIQDMNDIYTHYLTHLLENAREQLEEKGELEDDPSVEFILCVPAKWPIKGSRVLQHAMEKAVKDAGFGKQAQDSVSNLFLVTEPEAAAACVLAENRNKIYFNEVILILDAGGGTVDAVTYGVTSEEPLRMNAEVVPPDSELCGASYINQRFERRLMERLRDETYLIKNGKTLKSIVEALSIIFENGEKRSIDTEDIYSELDPIYIDDLKENRQKGLEQNRIVLTREETKLIFQESLRGTKALLTRQLELAEGQEKMVQKVILTGGFGQSPALQHYLQKYLDGYNRQKRTDIGLLIPKSPSIAVAKGAVLRALKKGDGPERVIQCSYGFLRDELYDPDKYPEHKKARAKVDEADGGLYVIDTIDWLISAGDRLPSREEFSIPVKHTFALDSEKLICIEELYVSERKHQSHYKKGNANNKGAELAGSIIADMTFLRDEARIQPEGPSEFSEFSEEPEKLHWAVHFELVMIVEGRNLRYQARWPMEKDLHAGQQPAIQAQGQICIAAAFQPGTA
;
A
#
# COMPACT_ATOMS: atom_id res chain seq x y z
N MET A 1 49.17 73.19 -15.65
CA MET A 1 47.95 74.01 -15.52
C MET A 1 47.04 73.28 -14.55
N GLN A 2 46.68 73.94 -13.43
CA GLN A 2 45.51 73.65 -12.59
C GLN A 2 44.28 73.28 -13.44
N GLU A 3 43.25 72.56 -13.01
CA GLU A 3 42.78 71.91 -11.78
C GLU A 3 41.60 71.04 -12.28
N PHE A 4 41.22 69.96 -11.59
CA PHE A 4 39.83 69.75 -11.15
C PHE A 4 39.70 68.39 -10.43
N ASP A 5 39.12 68.49 -9.25
CA ASP A 5 38.86 67.50 -8.21
C ASP A 5 37.65 66.61 -8.57
N PRO A 6 37.76 65.26 -8.53
CA PRO A 6 36.64 64.36 -8.69
C PRO A 6 35.97 64.08 -7.33
N GLY A 7 34.87 64.77 -7.06
CA GLY A 7 33.98 64.49 -5.92
C GLY A 7 33.30 63.11 -6.00
N PRO A 8 32.74 62.63 -4.88
CA PRO A 8 32.49 61.20 -4.64
C PRO A 8 31.16 60.67 -5.19
N ILE A 9 31.17 59.35 -5.42
CA ILE A 9 30.07 58.47 -5.83
C ILE A 9 28.93 58.54 -4.80
N LEU A 10 27.70 58.75 -5.29
CA LEU A 10 26.46 58.73 -4.50
C LEU A 10 25.48 57.66 -5.01
N ASP A 11 24.71 57.19 -4.03
CA ASP A 11 23.84 56.04 -3.94
C ASP A 11 22.72 55.89 -4.97
N GLU A 12 22.29 54.64 -5.07
CA GLU A 12 21.13 54.11 -5.81
C GLU A 12 19.84 54.86 -5.44
N THR A 13 19.21 55.46 -6.44
CA THR A 13 17.86 55.99 -6.37
C THR A 13 16.85 54.84 -6.41
N GLN A 14 16.02 54.79 -5.37
CA GLN A 14 14.76 54.04 -5.27
C GLN A 14 13.95 54.14 -6.57
N ASN A 15 13.53 53.00 -7.09
CA ASN A 15 12.53 52.90 -8.15
C ASN A 15 11.30 52.21 -7.54
N ASP A 16 10.35 53.02 -7.07
CA ASP A 16 9.00 52.59 -6.72
C ASP A 16 8.27 52.17 -7.99
N GLY A 17 7.86 50.90 -8.07
CA GLY A 17 7.01 50.42 -9.16
C GLY A 17 7.08 48.92 -9.38
N ASP A 18 6.54 48.13 -8.46
CA ASP A 18 5.83 46.87 -8.77
C ASP A 18 5.08 46.32 -7.53
N ASP A 19 4.23 47.16 -6.93
CA ASP A 19 3.14 46.70 -6.04
C ASP A 19 1.87 46.57 -6.89
N ASN A 20 1.79 45.52 -7.68
CA ASN A 20 0.53 44.98 -8.22
C ASN A 20 0.69 43.46 -8.36
N ILE A 21 0.89 42.80 -7.23
CA ILE A 21 0.60 41.38 -7.10
C ILE A 21 -0.92 41.28 -7.08
N ASP A 22 -1.50 40.65 -8.11
CA ASP A 22 -2.90 40.22 -8.13
C ASP A 22 -3.20 39.52 -6.80
N MET A 23 -3.97 40.19 -5.95
CA MET A 23 -4.57 39.62 -4.76
C MET A 23 -5.69 38.69 -5.21
N MET A 24 -5.33 37.49 -5.70
CA MET A 24 -6.16 36.33 -5.41
C MET A 24 -6.19 36.22 -3.89
N GLU A 25 -7.38 36.35 -3.30
CA GLU A 25 -7.58 36.31 -1.86
C GLU A 25 -6.88 35.06 -1.31
N LEU A 26 -6.01 35.24 -0.31
CA LEU A 26 -5.32 34.13 0.37
C LEU A 26 -6.29 33.06 0.90
N ASP A 27 -7.58 33.39 0.99
CA ASP A 27 -8.67 32.52 1.38
C ASP A 27 -9.10 31.51 0.30
N ASP A 28 -8.79 31.74 -0.98
CA ASP A 28 -9.10 30.83 -2.10
C ASP A 28 -8.02 29.74 -2.34
N LEU A 29 -6.91 29.78 -1.62
CA LEU A 29 -5.85 28.77 -1.73
C LEU A 29 -6.13 27.59 -0.78
N ASP A 30 -6.11 26.37 -1.32
CA ASP A 30 -6.11 25.13 -0.52
C ASP A 30 -5.09 25.20 0.61
N GLU A 31 -5.45 24.73 1.82
CA GLU A 31 -4.58 24.75 3.02
C GLU A 31 -3.18 24.18 2.73
N ASP A 32 -3.09 23.16 1.88
CA ASP A 32 -1.85 22.48 1.50
C ASP A 32 -0.89 23.31 0.63
N GLN A 33 -1.37 24.40 0.00
CA GLN A 33 -0.57 25.30 -0.84
C GLN A 33 -0.09 26.56 -0.11
N ARG A 34 -0.59 26.82 1.12
CA ARG A 34 -0.18 27.98 1.92
C ARG A 34 1.21 27.75 2.52
N PRO A 35 2.02 28.82 2.71
CA PRO A 35 3.25 28.73 3.48
C PRO A 35 2.94 28.20 4.90
N SER A 36 3.62 27.12 5.28
CA SER A 36 3.46 26.52 6.61
C SER A 36 4.22 27.33 7.66
N ASN A 37 3.67 27.37 8.88
CA ASN A 37 4.33 27.93 10.07
C ASN A 37 5.38 26.99 10.68
N VAL A 38 5.48 25.76 10.18
CA VAL A 38 6.47 24.74 10.54
C VAL A 38 7.12 24.17 9.29
N ASP A 39 8.35 23.66 9.42
CA ASP A 39 8.99 22.89 8.35
C ASP A 39 8.16 21.64 8.02
N ARG A 40 8.05 21.30 6.73
CA ARG A 40 7.38 20.09 6.25
C ARG A 40 8.39 19.18 5.58
N LEU A 41 8.39 17.90 5.94
CA LEU A 41 9.19 16.86 5.29
C LEU A 41 8.25 15.91 4.56
N LEU A 42 8.30 15.91 3.23
CA LEU A 42 7.52 15.01 2.40
C LEU A 42 8.38 13.78 2.11
N ILE A 43 7.86 12.59 2.38
CA ILE A 43 8.53 11.30 2.13
C ILE A 43 7.61 10.43 1.29
N SER A 44 7.98 10.17 0.04
CA SER A 44 7.25 9.26 -0.83
C SER A 44 7.84 7.86 -0.84
N VAL A 45 6.97 6.86 -0.93
CA VAL A 45 7.31 5.45 -1.07
C VAL A 45 6.66 4.92 -2.35
N ASP A 46 7.50 4.43 -3.25
CA ASP A 46 7.09 3.55 -4.34
C ASP A 46 7.42 2.10 -3.93
N PHE A 47 6.40 1.37 -3.52
CA PHE A 47 6.51 -0.05 -3.15
C PHE A 47 6.38 -0.89 -4.42
N GLY A 48 7.48 -1.12 -5.14
CA GLY A 48 7.46 -1.86 -6.40
C GLY A 48 7.54 -3.38 -6.24
N THR A 49 7.16 -4.13 -7.28
CA THR A 49 7.09 -5.61 -7.26
C THR A 49 8.45 -6.28 -7.04
N THR A 50 9.53 -5.72 -7.58
CA THR A 50 10.89 -6.28 -7.48
C THR A 50 11.87 -5.34 -6.79
N PHE A 51 11.69 -4.03 -6.94
CA PHE A 51 12.47 -3.00 -6.28
C PHE A 51 11.51 -1.93 -5.77
N SER A 52 11.81 -1.37 -4.60
CA SER A 52 11.12 -0.20 -4.03
C SER A 52 12.06 0.99 -3.97
N CYS A 53 11.53 2.20 -3.94
CA CYS A 53 12.33 3.40 -3.73
C CYS A 53 11.63 4.41 -2.80
N VAL A 54 12.43 5.28 -2.21
CA VAL A 54 11.97 6.35 -1.32
C VAL A 54 12.55 7.67 -1.81
N ALA A 55 11.68 8.65 -2.06
CA ALA A 55 12.08 10.02 -2.37
C ALA A 55 11.60 10.98 -1.28
N TYR A 56 12.26 12.12 -1.16
CA TYR A 56 11.90 13.10 -0.15
C TYR A 56 12.28 14.52 -0.55
N THR A 57 11.61 15.49 0.07
CA THR A 57 12.01 16.90 0.04
C THR A 57 11.59 17.58 1.34
N ARG A 58 12.35 18.58 1.78
CA ARG A 58 12.01 19.42 2.93
C ARG A 58 11.59 20.80 2.45
N VAL A 59 10.37 21.21 2.80
CA VAL A 59 9.85 22.56 2.59
C VAL A 59 10.06 23.34 3.88
N ARG A 60 10.90 24.37 3.83
CA ARG A 60 11.17 25.22 5.00
C ARG A 60 9.97 26.12 5.30
N LYS A 61 9.81 26.47 6.58
CA LYS A 61 8.81 27.42 7.07
C LYS A 61 8.80 28.70 6.22
N GLY A 62 7.61 29.17 5.87
CA GLY A 62 7.42 30.38 5.05
C GLY A 62 7.69 30.20 3.54
N VAL A 63 8.18 29.04 3.09
CA VAL A 63 8.35 28.74 1.66
C VAL A 63 7.06 28.16 1.08
N ARG A 64 6.64 28.66 -0.08
CA ARG A 64 5.50 28.11 -0.83
C ARG A 64 5.86 26.72 -1.39
N PRO A 65 5.05 25.67 -1.13
CA PRO A 65 5.30 24.32 -1.65
C PRO A 65 5.47 24.26 -3.17
N GLY A 66 4.71 25.07 -3.92
CA GLY A 66 4.76 25.13 -5.38
C GLY A 66 6.10 25.58 -5.99
N GLY A 67 7.00 26.17 -5.19
CA GLY A 67 8.33 26.60 -5.64
C GLY A 67 9.41 25.51 -5.65
N VAL A 68 9.09 24.31 -5.15
CA VAL A 68 10.04 23.19 -5.12
C VAL A 68 10.17 22.54 -6.50
N ASN A 69 11.39 22.48 -7.01
CA ASN A 69 11.70 21.86 -8.30
C ASN A 69 12.19 20.41 -8.14
N ILE A 70 12.13 19.62 -9.21
CA ILE A 70 12.52 18.20 -9.22
C ILE A 70 13.98 17.94 -8.82
N SER A 71 14.85 18.94 -8.98
CA SER A 71 16.26 18.89 -8.52
C SER A 71 16.40 18.90 -7.00
N GLN A 72 15.41 19.44 -6.28
CA GLN A 72 15.37 19.46 -4.82
C GLN A 72 14.78 18.16 -4.24
N VAL A 73 14.06 17.39 -5.06
CA VAL A 73 13.57 16.06 -4.67
C VAL A 73 14.73 15.06 -4.74
N LYS A 74 15.12 14.54 -3.58
CA LYS A 74 16.24 13.60 -3.40
C LYS A 74 15.71 12.19 -3.18
N CYS A 75 16.55 11.18 -3.38
CA CYS A 75 16.22 9.78 -3.10
C CYS A 75 17.13 9.19 -2.00
N ILE A 76 16.62 8.17 -1.33
CA ILE A 76 17.37 7.36 -0.37
C ILE A 76 18.22 6.36 -1.14
N ASN A 77 19.53 6.32 -0.89
CA ASN A 77 20.46 5.58 -1.75
C ASN A 77 21.63 4.89 -1.00
N LYS A 78 21.73 5.05 0.32
CA LYS A 78 22.74 4.33 1.14
C LYS A 78 22.14 3.12 1.84
N PHE A 79 22.08 1.98 1.16
CA PHE A 79 21.63 0.73 1.79
C PHE A 79 22.82 -0.04 2.38
N LYS A 80 22.75 -0.42 3.67
CA LYS A 80 23.84 -1.08 4.41
C LYS A 80 24.44 -2.31 3.72
N ASP A 81 23.58 -3.09 3.05
CA ASP A 81 23.96 -4.33 2.37
C ASP A 81 24.30 -4.15 0.88
N TYR A 82 24.27 -2.91 0.38
CA TYR A 82 24.57 -2.60 -1.02
C TYR A 82 25.99 -2.10 -1.21
N LYS A 83 26.68 -2.66 -2.21
CA LYS A 83 27.98 -2.18 -2.69
C LYS A 83 27.95 -2.09 -4.22
N PRO A 84 28.17 -0.91 -4.81
CA PRO A 84 28.28 -0.76 -6.25
C PRO A 84 29.40 -1.63 -6.81
N ARG A 85 29.23 -2.14 -8.04
CA ARG A 85 30.19 -3.04 -8.67
C ARG A 85 31.15 -2.22 -9.54
N GLY A 86 32.31 -1.88 -8.99
CA GLY A 86 33.34 -1.05 -9.66
C GLY A 86 33.27 0.42 -9.26
N GLU A 87 34.40 1.14 -9.41
CA GLU A 87 34.57 2.52 -8.93
C GLU A 87 33.69 3.55 -9.65
N MET A 88 33.26 3.25 -10.89
CA MET A 88 32.43 4.15 -11.72
C MET A 88 30.95 3.73 -11.78
N ALA A 89 30.53 2.72 -11.01
CA ALA A 89 29.14 2.28 -11.03
C ALA A 89 28.21 3.34 -10.41
N GLN A 90 27.14 3.69 -11.13
CA GLN A 90 26.09 4.56 -10.58
C GLN A 90 25.48 3.94 -9.33
N ILE A 91 25.36 4.74 -8.28
CA ILE A 91 24.73 4.33 -7.03
C ILE A 91 23.24 4.13 -7.29
N ARG A 92 22.71 2.99 -6.85
CA ARG A 92 21.29 2.70 -6.91
C ARG A 92 20.51 3.48 -5.87
N GLU A 93 19.35 3.97 -6.29
CA GLU A 93 18.39 4.69 -5.45
C GLU A 93 17.13 3.85 -5.18
N ASP A 94 17.20 2.56 -5.53
CA ASP A 94 16.18 1.55 -5.33
C ASP A 94 16.75 0.31 -4.60
N VAL A 95 15.89 -0.40 -3.87
CA VAL A 95 16.25 -1.57 -3.05
C VAL A 95 15.35 -2.75 -3.37
N PRO A 96 15.86 -4.01 -3.40
CA PRO A 96 15.02 -5.17 -3.72
C PRO A 96 13.82 -5.33 -2.77
N THR A 97 12.65 -5.63 -3.32
CA THR A 97 11.43 -5.94 -2.55
C THR A 97 11.44 -7.41 -2.13
N GLU A 98 12.36 -7.75 -1.24
CA GLU A 98 12.61 -9.13 -0.77
C GLU A 98 12.70 -9.19 0.76
N LEU A 99 12.18 -10.28 1.33
CA LEU A 99 12.27 -10.65 2.75
C LEU A 99 12.77 -12.08 2.90
N TRP A 100 13.46 -12.37 4.00
CA TRP A 100 13.81 -13.73 4.38
C TRP A 100 13.63 -13.96 5.88
N TYR A 101 12.75 -14.90 6.23
CA TYR A 101 12.53 -15.37 7.60
C TYR A 101 13.27 -16.69 7.85
N ASN A 102 13.79 -16.90 9.06
CA ASN A 102 14.29 -18.22 9.47
C ASN A 102 13.16 -18.98 10.18
N PRO A 103 12.73 -20.16 9.70
CA PRO A 103 12.00 -21.10 10.55
C PRO A 103 12.97 -21.70 11.59
N ASP A 104 12.52 -21.83 12.84
CA ASP A 104 13.30 -22.51 13.87
C ASP A 104 13.50 -24.00 13.48
N PRO A 105 14.75 -24.53 13.47
CA PRO A 105 15.01 -25.94 13.18
C PRO A 105 14.28 -26.92 14.10
N ASP A 106 13.88 -26.54 15.32
CA ASP A 106 13.15 -27.45 16.22
C ASP A 106 11.70 -27.75 15.77
N ASN A 107 11.11 -26.93 14.89
CA ASN A 107 9.78 -27.18 14.31
C ASN A 107 9.80 -28.06 13.05
N GLN A 108 10.97 -28.40 12.49
CA GLN A 108 11.08 -29.25 11.29
C GLN A 108 10.81 -30.74 11.57
N LYS A 109 10.97 -31.22 12.81
CA LYS A 109 10.63 -32.61 13.19
C LYS A 109 9.13 -32.94 13.08
N ALA A 110 8.27 -31.92 12.96
CA ALA A 110 6.84 -32.11 12.72
C ALA A 110 6.48 -32.30 11.23
N LEU A 111 7.38 -31.96 10.30
CA LEU A 111 7.16 -32.08 8.84
C LEU A 111 7.72 -33.37 8.24
N GLU A 112 8.69 -34.02 8.89
CA GLU A 112 9.25 -35.29 8.42
C GLU A 112 8.37 -36.51 8.79
N ASN A 113 7.30 -36.33 9.58
CA ASN A 113 6.41 -37.41 10.05
C ASN A 113 5.01 -37.41 9.42
N ASP A 114 4.76 -36.69 8.32
CA ASP A 114 3.50 -36.77 7.59
C ASP A 114 3.67 -37.44 6.21
N PRO A 115 3.55 -38.77 6.12
CA PRO A 115 3.59 -39.47 4.85
C PRO A 115 2.18 -39.62 4.30
N THR A 116 1.54 -38.57 3.77
CA THR A 116 0.37 -38.75 2.89
C THR A 116 0.25 -37.70 1.78
N VAL A 117 0.87 -37.97 0.64
CA VAL A 117 0.33 -37.54 -0.67
C VAL A 117 0.15 -38.78 -1.54
N VAL A 118 -1.10 -38.95 -1.98
CA VAL A 118 -1.68 -39.95 -2.88
C VAL A 118 -2.04 -41.32 -2.25
N GLU A 119 -3.29 -41.46 -1.81
CA GLU A 119 -4.23 -42.41 -2.41
C GLU A 119 -5.68 -42.17 -1.95
N ASP A 120 -6.59 -42.40 -2.90
CA ASP A 120 -8.04 -42.51 -2.74
C ASP A 120 -8.41 -43.25 -1.44
N TYR A 121 -9.32 -42.70 -0.63
CA TYR A 121 -9.94 -43.47 0.45
C TYR A 121 -11.46 -43.43 0.45
N PRO A 122 -12.08 -44.57 0.77
CA PRO A 122 -13.43 -44.90 0.39
C PRO A 122 -14.45 -44.55 1.46
N THR A 123 -15.66 -44.40 0.97
CA THR A 123 -16.92 -44.31 1.69
C THR A 123 -17.04 -45.40 2.77
N ARG A 124 -17.21 -45.00 4.04
CA ARG A 124 -17.80 -45.85 5.08
C ARG A 124 -18.92 -45.14 5.84
N LYS A 125 -20.13 -45.35 5.30
CA LYS A 125 -21.41 -45.60 5.97
C LYS A 125 -21.52 -45.22 7.45
N ALA A 126 -22.19 -44.10 7.71
CA ALA A 126 -23.08 -43.97 8.87
C ALA A 126 -24.48 -44.44 8.45
N ALA A 127 -25.10 -45.25 9.31
CA ALA A 127 -26.33 -45.97 9.05
C ALA A 127 -27.55 -45.06 8.90
N GLN A 128 -28.47 -45.53 8.06
CA GLN A 128 -29.76 -44.95 7.75
C GLN A 128 -30.66 -44.81 8.98
N TRP A 129 -31.26 -43.64 9.16
CA TRP A 129 -32.66 -43.57 9.58
C TRP A 129 -33.42 -42.67 8.60
N LYS A 130 -34.43 -43.23 7.95
CA LYS A 130 -35.33 -42.51 7.04
C LYS A 130 -36.49 -41.91 7.85
N SER A 131 -36.77 -40.63 7.66
CA SER A 131 -38.12 -40.07 7.68
C SER A 131 -38.18 -38.88 6.71
N ALA A 132 -39.32 -38.65 6.07
CA ALA A 132 -39.44 -37.98 4.77
C ALA A 132 -40.13 -36.60 4.84
N TYR A 133 -39.58 -35.63 4.09
CA TYR A 133 -40.14 -34.34 3.59
C TYR A 133 -40.46 -33.22 4.63
N PRO A 134 -40.57 -31.93 4.21
CA PRO A 134 -39.48 -31.02 3.79
C PRO A 134 -39.55 -29.63 4.51
N SER A 135 -38.58 -28.74 4.23
CA SER A 135 -38.65 -27.26 4.39
C SER A 135 -37.88 -26.59 5.54
N SER A 136 -37.34 -25.42 5.16
CA SER A 136 -36.94 -24.21 5.90
C SER A 136 -35.63 -24.17 6.68
N ASP A 137 -34.92 -23.07 6.39
CA ASP A 137 -33.73 -22.49 7.00
C ASP A 137 -33.66 -22.68 8.52
N GLU A 138 -32.55 -23.23 9.01
CA GLU A 138 -32.18 -23.14 10.42
C GLU A 138 -30.68 -22.78 10.54
N ASP A 139 -30.45 -21.53 10.96
CA ASP A 139 -29.23 -21.08 11.60
C ASP A 139 -29.09 -21.78 12.96
N GLU A 140 -27.95 -22.43 13.21
CA GLU A 140 -27.65 -23.02 14.51
C GLU A 140 -27.58 -21.95 15.63
N PRO A 141 -27.98 -22.27 16.87
CA PRO A 141 -27.94 -21.33 17.97
C PRO A 141 -26.51 -21.13 18.48
N GLU A 142 -25.92 -19.96 18.23
CA GLU A 142 -24.73 -19.50 18.95
C GLU A 142 -25.03 -19.24 20.44
N LYS A 143 -24.09 -19.63 21.29
CA LYS A 143 -24.17 -19.56 22.76
C LYS A 143 -24.23 -18.10 23.26
N PRO A 144 -24.86 -17.83 24.41
CA PRO A 144 -24.87 -16.50 25.04
C PRO A 144 -23.45 -15.95 25.26
N ARG A 145 -23.30 -14.61 25.17
CA ARG A 145 -22.10 -13.88 25.59
C ARG A 145 -21.86 -14.12 27.09
N GLU A 146 -21.18 -15.20 27.43
CA GLU A 146 -20.40 -15.23 28.67
C GLU A 146 -19.40 -14.09 28.58
N VAL A 147 -19.35 -13.27 29.63
CA VAL A 147 -18.37 -12.23 29.86
C VAL A 147 -16.99 -12.78 29.51
N ARG A 148 -16.50 -12.51 28.29
CA ARG A 148 -15.12 -12.75 27.87
C ARG A 148 -14.22 -11.73 28.54
N SER A 149 -14.23 -11.73 29.87
CA SER A 149 -13.18 -11.19 30.70
C SER A 149 -12.01 -12.18 30.64
N ARG A 150 -11.19 -12.00 29.61
CA ARG A 150 -9.76 -12.39 29.56
C ARG A 150 -9.19 -11.89 28.24
N GLN A 151 -8.61 -10.70 28.32
CA GLN A 151 -7.52 -10.19 27.48
C GLN A 151 -7.58 -10.58 25.99
N ARG A 152 -8.26 -9.76 25.19
CA ARG A 152 -7.69 -9.26 23.93
C ARG A 152 -7.31 -7.79 24.10
N ILE A 153 -6.50 -7.52 25.13
CA ILE A 153 -5.57 -6.42 24.99
C ILE A 153 -4.57 -6.97 23.98
N GLN A 154 -4.54 -6.38 22.78
CA GLN A 154 -3.32 -6.40 22.00
C GLN A 154 -2.30 -5.65 22.85
N ASP A 155 -1.71 -6.35 23.82
CA ASP A 155 -0.39 -5.96 24.26
C ASP A 155 0.42 -6.00 22.98
N ASP A 156 0.97 -4.84 22.64
CA ASP A 156 1.93 -4.59 21.56
C ASP A 156 3.22 -5.37 21.88
N GLN A 157 3.10 -6.70 22.00
CA GLN A 157 4.21 -7.64 21.88
C GLN A 157 4.48 -7.83 20.39
N SER A 158 4.72 -6.73 19.67
CA SER A 158 5.33 -6.74 18.34
C SER A 158 6.83 -7.09 18.45
N LYS A 159 7.10 -8.24 19.07
CA LYS A 159 8.25 -9.08 18.72
C LYS A 159 7.78 -10.32 17.98
N SER A 160 6.72 -10.19 17.15
CA SER A 160 6.58 -11.00 15.93
C SER A 160 7.95 -10.98 15.27
N SER A 161 8.58 -12.14 15.14
CA SER A 161 10.01 -12.23 14.79
C SER A 161 10.26 -11.50 13.47
N ARG A 162 10.96 -10.38 13.55
CA ARG A 162 11.36 -9.59 12.37
C ARG A 162 12.06 -10.50 11.36
N PRO A 163 11.92 -10.23 10.05
CA PRO A 163 12.66 -10.98 9.04
C PRO A 163 14.16 -10.90 9.35
N ARG A 164 14.88 -11.99 9.12
CA ARG A 164 16.33 -12.08 9.38
C ARG A 164 17.11 -11.08 8.54
N CYS A 165 16.71 -10.95 7.28
CA CYS A 165 17.25 -9.94 6.37
C CYS A 165 16.19 -9.53 5.34
N TRP A 166 16.44 -8.39 4.72
CA TRP A 166 15.57 -7.76 3.72
C TRP A 166 16.42 -7.18 2.60
N GLY A 167 15.80 -6.86 1.46
CA GLY A 167 16.46 -6.15 0.36
C GLY A 167 17.77 -6.77 -0.10
N PHE A 168 18.84 -5.96 -0.17
CA PHE A 168 20.16 -6.43 -0.56
C PHE A 168 20.76 -7.46 0.44
N GLY A 169 20.30 -7.48 1.69
CA GLY A 169 20.69 -8.51 2.66
C GLY A 169 20.24 -9.91 2.24
N VAL A 170 19.05 -10.03 1.64
CA VAL A 170 18.57 -11.30 1.04
C VAL A 170 19.48 -11.71 -0.11
N GLN A 171 19.81 -10.77 -1.00
CA GLN A 171 20.69 -11.02 -2.14
C GLN A 171 22.12 -11.40 -1.70
N ASN A 172 22.66 -10.77 -0.66
CA ASN A 172 23.96 -11.13 -0.10
C ASN A 172 23.97 -12.54 0.49
N GLN A 173 22.87 -12.95 1.15
CA GLN A 173 22.72 -14.32 1.64
C GLN A 173 22.66 -15.33 0.48
N LEU A 174 21.95 -15.00 -0.60
CA LEU A 174 21.86 -15.84 -1.79
C LEU A 174 23.20 -15.96 -2.55
N LYS A 175 24.05 -14.93 -2.54
CA LYS A 175 25.40 -15.01 -3.15
C LYS A 175 26.35 -15.99 -2.46
N ARG A 176 26.11 -16.34 -1.19
CA ARG A 176 26.95 -17.30 -0.43
C ARG A 176 26.59 -18.73 -0.83
N ILE A 177 27.24 -19.24 -1.87
CA ILE A 177 26.91 -20.54 -2.52
C ILE A 177 27.23 -21.78 -1.67
N ASP A 178 28.12 -21.66 -0.70
CA ASP A 178 28.70 -22.73 0.12
C ASP A 178 27.96 -22.97 1.45
N ILE A 179 26.95 -22.16 1.74
CA ILE A 179 26.16 -22.26 2.97
C ILE A 179 24.83 -22.98 2.64
N PRO A 180 24.49 -24.10 3.30
CA PRO A 180 23.15 -24.67 3.23
C PRO A 180 22.11 -23.63 3.65
N LYS A 181 21.17 -23.31 2.75
CA LYS A 181 20.13 -22.31 3.00
C LYS A 181 18.80 -23.02 3.20
N GLN A 182 18.13 -22.75 4.31
CA GLN A 182 16.70 -22.99 4.41
C GLN A 182 16.02 -21.92 3.55
N GLU A 183 15.61 -22.30 2.34
CA GLU A 183 14.83 -21.43 1.45
C GLU A 183 13.40 -21.19 1.98
N GLU A 184 12.99 -22.01 2.94
CA GLU A 184 11.75 -21.85 3.70
C GLU A 184 11.72 -20.46 4.32
N GLY A 185 10.78 -19.62 3.88
CA GLY A 185 10.60 -18.26 4.39
C GLY A 185 11.22 -17.14 3.55
N ARG A 186 11.86 -17.44 2.41
CA ARG A 186 12.17 -16.38 1.42
C ARG A 186 10.89 -15.92 0.72
N ILE A 187 10.69 -14.61 0.65
CA ILE A 187 9.55 -13.98 -0.01
C ILE A 187 10.03 -12.89 -0.96
N SER A 188 9.54 -12.92 -2.19
CA SER A 188 9.74 -11.90 -3.22
C SER A 188 8.45 -11.74 -4.03
N ARG A 189 8.28 -10.60 -4.72
CA ARG A 189 7.08 -10.30 -5.55
C ARG A 189 5.76 -10.36 -4.77
N PHE A 190 5.81 -10.20 -3.46
CA PHE A 190 4.62 -10.31 -2.59
C PHE A 190 3.66 -9.12 -2.73
N LYS A 191 4.07 -8.00 -3.37
CA LYS A 191 3.16 -6.96 -3.85
C LYS A 191 2.01 -7.54 -4.68
N LEU A 192 2.28 -8.57 -5.49
CA LEU A 192 1.29 -9.18 -6.38
C LEU A 192 0.20 -9.97 -5.63
N LEU A 193 0.33 -10.14 -4.30
CA LEU A 193 -0.73 -10.71 -3.47
C LEU A 193 -1.85 -9.70 -3.16
N LEU A 194 -1.59 -8.39 -3.35
CA LEU A 194 -2.60 -7.33 -3.23
C LEU A 194 -3.53 -7.25 -4.45
N ASP A 195 -3.18 -7.95 -5.54
CA ASP A 195 -4.01 -8.13 -6.71
C ASP A 195 -4.60 -9.55 -6.76
N ASN A 196 -5.92 -9.62 -6.97
CA ASN A 196 -6.68 -10.86 -7.04
C ASN A 196 -7.03 -11.29 -8.48
N SER A 197 -6.52 -10.59 -9.49
CA SER A 197 -6.74 -10.92 -10.90
C SER A 197 -6.19 -12.32 -11.27
N GLU A 198 -6.62 -12.85 -12.42
CA GLU A 198 -6.17 -14.16 -12.90
C GLU A 198 -4.67 -14.15 -13.26
N SER A 199 -4.11 -13.02 -13.69
CA SER A 199 -2.70 -12.92 -14.07
C SER A 199 -1.79 -13.24 -12.88
N THR A 200 -2.12 -12.76 -11.68
CA THR A 200 -1.30 -12.92 -10.47
C THR A 200 -1.51 -14.27 -9.74
N LYS A 201 -2.38 -15.14 -10.25
CA LYS A 201 -2.77 -16.42 -9.61
C LYS A 201 -1.61 -17.37 -9.34
N GLU A 202 -0.67 -17.51 -10.28
CA GLU A 202 0.45 -18.42 -10.10
C GLU A 202 1.41 -17.95 -9.00
N VAL A 203 1.62 -16.63 -8.90
CA VAL A 203 2.42 -16.01 -7.84
C VAL A 203 1.73 -16.22 -6.49
N ARG A 204 0.42 -15.99 -6.41
CA ARG A 204 -0.37 -16.28 -5.19
C ARG A 204 -0.25 -17.74 -4.78
N ARG A 205 -0.41 -18.68 -5.72
CA ARG A 205 -0.27 -20.12 -5.47
C ARG A 205 1.12 -20.48 -4.95
N GLY A 206 2.18 -19.88 -5.50
CA GLY A 206 3.56 -20.12 -5.08
C GLY A 206 3.91 -19.57 -3.69
N LEU A 207 3.36 -18.41 -3.32
CA LEU A 207 3.66 -17.77 -2.03
C LEU A 207 2.77 -18.27 -0.88
N GLN A 208 1.56 -18.76 -1.15
CA GLN A 208 0.63 -19.22 -0.12
C GLN A 208 1.21 -20.27 0.85
N PRO A 209 1.89 -21.34 0.39
CA PRO A 209 2.50 -22.32 1.29
C PRO A 209 3.55 -21.69 2.23
N ILE A 210 4.33 -20.75 1.71
CA ILE A 210 5.36 -20.03 2.48
C ILE A 210 4.68 -19.23 3.59
N LEU A 211 3.67 -18.43 3.25
CA LEU A 211 2.95 -17.59 4.22
C LEU A 211 2.23 -18.42 5.30
N ARG A 212 1.61 -19.54 4.92
CA ARG A 212 1.01 -20.48 5.89
C ARG A 212 2.06 -21.06 6.84
N SER A 213 3.24 -21.39 6.32
CA SER A 213 4.36 -21.87 7.15
C SER A 213 4.85 -20.79 8.11
N LEU A 214 5.02 -19.54 7.63
CA LEU A 214 5.41 -18.42 8.49
C LEU A 214 4.40 -18.18 9.62
N LYS A 215 3.10 -18.22 9.31
CA LYS A 215 2.04 -18.04 10.31
C LYS A 215 2.00 -19.18 11.32
N ARG A 216 2.13 -20.43 10.85
CA ARG A 216 2.19 -21.63 11.72
C ARG A 216 3.40 -21.60 12.66
N ASN A 217 4.52 -21.06 12.21
CA ASN A 217 5.74 -20.91 12.99
C ASN A 217 5.76 -19.60 13.80
N GLU A 218 4.65 -18.87 13.88
CA GLU A 218 4.50 -17.61 14.64
C GLU A 218 5.49 -16.50 14.21
N LEU A 219 6.04 -16.61 12.99
CA LEU A 219 6.94 -15.61 12.41
C LEU A 219 6.19 -14.40 11.86
N ILE A 220 4.90 -14.59 11.59
CA ILE A 220 3.90 -13.56 11.28
C ILE A 220 2.60 -13.92 12.00
N GLN A 221 1.82 -12.92 12.41
CA GLN A 221 0.51 -13.12 13.04
C GLN A 221 -0.61 -13.07 11.97
N ASP A 222 -0.48 -12.14 11.03
CA ASP A 222 -1.33 -12.02 9.86
C ASP A 222 -0.53 -12.13 8.55
N MET A 223 -1.21 -12.56 7.48
CA MET A 223 -0.58 -12.66 6.16
C MET A 223 -0.07 -11.30 5.65
N ASN A 224 -0.68 -10.20 6.09
CA ASN A 224 -0.31 -8.86 5.70
C ASN A 224 0.89 -8.29 6.49
N ASP A 225 1.36 -8.97 7.55
CA ASP A 225 2.53 -8.51 8.33
C ASP A 225 3.80 -8.41 7.46
N ILE A 226 3.87 -9.17 6.36
CA ILE A 226 4.99 -9.08 5.41
C ILE A 226 5.15 -7.69 4.79
N TYR A 227 4.06 -6.95 4.57
CA TYR A 227 4.11 -5.59 4.03
C TYR A 227 4.64 -4.65 5.09
N THR A 228 4.10 -4.75 6.31
CA THR A 228 4.54 -3.96 7.47
C THR A 228 6.03 -4.19 7.75
N HIS A 229 6.48 -5.45 7.80
CA HIS A 229 7.88 -5.78 8.08
C HIS A 229 8.83 -5.20 7.02
N TYR A 230 8.47 -5.27 5.73
CA TYR A 230 9.28 -4.69 4.67
C TYR A 230 9.30 -3.15 4.74
N LEU A 231 8.13 -2.51 4.86
CA LEU A 231 8.01 -1.06 4.94
C LEU A 231 8.71 -0.50 6.19
N THR A 232 8.67 -1.22 7.31
CA THR A 232 9.37 -0.84 8.55
C THR A 232 10.87 -0.75 8.31
N HIS A 233 11.46 -1.78 7.70
CA HIS A 233 12.89 -1.76 7.36
C HIS A 233 13.26 -0.68 6.34
N LEU A 234 12.39 -0.46 5.35
CA LEU A 234 12.57 0.60 4.37
C LEU A 234 12.59 1.98 5.03
N LEU A 235 11.65 2.22 5.95
CA LEU A 235 11.50 3.48 6.67
C LEU A 235 12.57 3.66 7.75
N GLU A 236 12.99 2.62 8.47
CA GLU A 236 14.12 2.67 9.41
C GLU A 236 15.39 3.15 8.69
N ASN A 237 15.71 2.53 7.54
CA ASN A 237 16.87 2.92 6.73
C ASN A 237 16.72 4.34 6.14
N ALA A 238 15.50 4.75 5.75
CA ALA A 238 15.25 6.12 5.30
C ALA A 238 15.44 7.13 6.45
N ARG A 239 14.90 6.84 7.64
CA ARG A 239 15.02 7.66 8.84
C ARG A 239 16.48 7.87 9.22
N GLU A 240 17.27 6.80 9.34
CA GLU A 240 18.69 6.88 9.65
C GLU A 240 19.43 7.84 8.70
N GLN A 241 19.18 7.74 7.39
CA GLN A 241 19.78 8.63 6.40
C GLN A 241 19.27 10.07 6.47
N LEU A 242 18.00 10.28 6.82
CA LEU A 242 17.43 11.62 7.00
C LEU A 242 18.00 12.28 8.27
N GLU A 243 18.23 11.52 9.34
CA GLU A 243 18.91 11.96 10.56
C GLU A 243 20.37 12.34 10.26
N GLU A 244 21.12 11.49 9.55
CA GLU A 244 22.50 11.78 9.13
C GLU A 244 22.62 13.07 8.28
N LYS A 245 21.59 13.39 7.51
CA LYS A 245 21.55 14.56 6.62
C LYS A 245 20.98 15.81 7.29
N GLY A 246 20.57 15.74 8.56
CA GLY A 246 19.92 16.84 9.28
C GLY A 246 18.51 17.17 8.79
N GLU A 247 17.89 16.30 7.97
CA GLU A 247 16.57 16.56 7.38
C GLU A 247 15.44 16.41 8.43
N LEU A 248 15.73 15.78 9.57
CA LEU A 248 14.83 15.63 10.73
C LEU A 248 15.16 16.59 11.90
N GLU A 249 16.13 17.49 11.74
CA GLU A 249 16.39 18.56 12.71
C GLU A 249 15.19 19.51 12.81
N ASP A 250 14.98 20.14 13.98
CA ASP A 250 13.86 21.03 14.29
C ASP A 250 12.46 20.38 14.24
N ASP A 251 12.41 19.06 14.21
CA ASP A 251 11.20 18.23 14.24
C ASP A 251 10.12 18.69 13.24
N PRO A 252 10.39 18.51 11.92
CA PRO A 252 9.46 18.94 10.89
C PRO A 252 8.19 18.10 10.90
N SER A 253 7.08 18.69 10.47
CA SER A 253 5.85 17.93 10.18
C SER A 253 6.11 16.96 9.03
N VAL A 254 5.97 15.67 9.27
CA VAL A 254 6.23 14.63 8.27
C VAL A 254 4.94 14.25 7.56
N GLU A 255 4.96 14.32 6.23
CA GLU A 255 3.89 13.87 5.35
C GLU A 255 4.38 12.68 4.52
N PHE A 256 3.63 11.59 4.55
CA PHE A 256 3.96 10.38 3.80
C PHE A 256 3.15 10.32 2.51
N ILE A 257 3.77 9.87 1.43
CA ILE A 257 3.12 9.67 0.15
C ILE A 257 3.28 8.21 -0.25
N LEU A 258 2.18 7.54 -0.57
CA LEU A 258 2.17 6.16 -1.03
C LEU A 258 1.74 6.10 -2.50
N CYS A 259 2.60 5.55 -3.34
CA CYS A 259 2.28 5.31 -4.75
C CYS A 259 1.52 3.99 -4.87
N VAL A 260 0.40 3.99 -5.61
CA VAL A 260 -0.41 2.79 -5.85
C VAL A 260 -0.70 2.59 -7.34
N PRO A 261 -0.75 1.33 -7.84
CA PRO A 261 -1.20 1.06 -9.20
C PRO A 261 -2.63 1.56 -9.45
N ALA A 262 -2.89 2.11 -10.64
CA ALA A 262 -4.22 2.64 -11.00
C ALA A 262 -5.34 1.59 -10.93
N LYS A 263 -5.01 0.32 -11.19
CA LYS A 263 -5.95 -0.81 -11.26
C LYS A 263 -6.21 -1.53 -9.95
N TRP A 264 -5.55 -1.14 -8.85
CA TRP A 264 -5.66 -1.92 -7.63
C TRP A 264 -7.08 -1.91 -7.07
N PRO A 265 -7.56 -3.05 -6.54
CA PRO A 265 -8.79 -3.04 -5.76
C PRO A 265 -8.58 -2.15 -4.54
N ILE A 266 -9.63 -1.47 -4.08
CA ILE A 266 -9.60 -0.60 -2.90
C ILE A 266 -9.03 -1.35 -1.69
N LYS A 267 -9.38 -2.65 -1.53
CA LYS A 267 -8.79 -3.52 -0.52
C LYS A 267 -7.26 -3.57 -0.56
N GLY A 268 -6.66 -3.68 -1.74
CA GLY A 268 -5.21 -3.74 -1.91
C GLY A 268 -4.54 -2.48 -1.40
N SER A 269 -5.08 -1.32 -1.79
CA SER A 269 -4.64 0.00 -1.31
C SER A 269 -4.82 0.16 0.20
N ARG A 270 -5.94 -0.30 0.77
CA ARG A 270 -6.20 -0.24 2.22
C ARG A 270 -5.24 -1.12 3.02
N VAL A 271 -4.94 -2.33 2.54
CA VAL A 271 -3.95 -3.21 3.20
C VAL A 271 -2.58 -2.55 3.22
N LEU A 272 -2.14 -1.97 2.11
CA LEU A 272 -0.83 -1.30 2.05
C LEU A 272 -0.81 0.00 2.86
N GLN A 273 -1.90 0.78 2.86
CA GLN A 273 -2.07 1.94 3.74
C GLN A 273 -1.89 1.52 5.21
N HIS A 274 -2.60 0.48 5.65
CA HIS A 274 -2.52 0.03 7.04
C HIS A 274 -1.12 -0.46 7.41
N ALA A 275 -0.46 -1.18 6.49
CA ALA A 275 0.93 -1.59 6.66
C ALA A 275 1.89 -0.40 6.76
N MET A 276 1.65 0.65 5.99
CA MET A 276 2.42 1.89 6.03
C MET A 276 2.23 2.62 7.37
N GLU A 277 1.00 2.76 7.87
CA GLU A 277 0.72 3.38 9.18
C GLU A 277 1.49 2.69 10.30
N LYS A 278 1.42 1.35 10.34
CA LYS A 278 2.14 0.54 11.33
C LYS A 278 3.65 0.68 11.17
N ALA A 279 4.16 0.64 9.93
CA ALA A 279 5.58 0.82 9.66
C ALA A 279 6.11 2.21 10.04
N VAL A 280 5.34 3.28 9.85
CA VAL A 280 5.70 4.64 10.27
C VAL A 280 5.84 4.72 11.79
N LYS A 281 4.89 4.10 12.52
CA LYS A 281 4.96 3.99 13.99
C LYS A 281 6.19 3.18 14.42
N ASP A 282 6.38 1.99 13.85
CA ASP A 282 7.44 1.05 14.20
C ASP A 282 8.85 1.60 13.89
N ALA A 283 8.99 2.35 12.79
CA ALA A 283 10.25 2.99 12.40
C ALA A 283 10.60 4.23 13.24
N GLY A 284 9.70 4.69 14.13
CA GLY A 284 9.99 5.80 15.04
C GLY A 284 9.93 7.18 14.41
N PHE A 285 9.19 7.36 13.32
CA PHE A 285 8.80 8.69 12.81
C PHE A 285 7.72 9.37 13.70
N GLY A 286 7.30 8.71 14.79
CA GLY A 286 6.11 9.07 15.57
C GLY A 286 6.31 9.61 16.99
N LYS A 287 7.48 10.16 17.37
CA LYS A 287 7.64 10.77 18.71
C LYS A 287 6.80 12.05 18.92
N GLN A 288 6.43 12.76 17.86
CA GLN A 288 5.42 13.84 17.87
C GLN A 288 4.04 13.41 17.33
N ALA A 289 3.91 12.17 16.86
CA ALA A 289 2.67 11.65 16.28
C ALA A 289 1.76 10.98 17.32
N GLN A 290 1.72 11.50 18.56
CA GLN A 290 0.75 11.02 19.54
C GLN A 290 -0.70 11.39 19.19
N ASP A 291 -0.92 12.36 18.28
CA ASP A 291 -2.27 12.78 17.86
C ASP A 291 -2.54 12.77 16.34
N SER A 292 -1.53 12.54 15.49
CA SER A 292 -1.72 12.48 14.04
C SER A 292 -1.22 11.15 13.48
N VAL A 293 -2.13 10.18 13.36
CA VAL A 293 -1.96 9.08 12.40
C VAL A 293 -1.53 9.70 11.07
N SER A 294 -0.42 9.18 10.53
CA SER A 294 0.31 9.64 9.35
C SER A 294 -0.56 10.40 8.36
N ASN A 295 -0.23 11.67 8.08
CA ASN A 295 -0.81 12.41 6.96
C ASN A 295 -0.37 11.70 5.66
N LEU A 296 -1.08 10.64 5.27
CA LEU A 296 -0.73 9.75 4.19
C LEU A 296 -1.49 10.14 2.94
N PHE A 297 -0.79 10.62 1.92
CA PHE A 297 -1.35 10.97 0.62
C PHE A 297 -1.16 9.79 -0.33
N LEU A 298 -2.23 9.35 -0.99
CA LEU A 298 -2.13 8.34 -2.04
C LEU A 298 -2.10 9.01 -3.39
N VAL A 299 -1.22 8.55 -4.27
CA VAL A 299 -1.14 8.99 -5.67
C VAL A 299 -1.00 7.78 -6.56
N THR A 300 -1.58 7.82 -7.76
CA THR A 300 -1.37 6.72 -8.70
C THR A 300 0.07 6.74 -9.21
N GLU A 301 0.67 5.55 -9.37
CA GLU A 301 1.97 5.37 -10.03
C GLU A 301 2.04 6.10 -11.39
N PRO A 302 1.05 5.98 -12.29
CA PRO A 302 1.06 6.72 -13.55
C PRO A 302 1.02 8.25 -13.39
N GLU A 303 0.16 8.79 -12.53
CA GLU A 303 0.10 10.25 -12.29
C GLU A 303 1.41 10.78 -11.75
N ALA A 304 2.01 10.06 -10.81
CA ALA A 304 3.32 10.38 -10.30
C ALA A 304 4.38 10.34 -11.41
N ALA A 305 4.44 9.27 -12.22
CA ALA A 305 5.39 9.17 -13.33
C ALA A 305 5.26 10.33 -14.34
N ALA A 306 4.04 10.70 -14.72
CA ALA A 306 3.80 11.81 -15.64
C ALA A 306 4.20 13.16 -15.04
N ALA A 307 3.94 13.38 -13.76
CA ALA A 307 4.39 14.60 -13.04
C ALA A 307 5.92 14.73 -13.01
N CYS A 308 6.63 13.61 -12.84
CA CYS A 308 8.09 13.60 -12.93
C CYS A 308 8.58 14.01 -14.33
N VAL A 309 8.00 13.42 -15.38
CA VAL A 309 8.40 13.69 -16.77
C VAL A 309 8.16 15.15 -17.16
N LEU A 310 7.05 15.74 -16.72
CA LEU A 310 6.77 17.16 -16.90
C LEU A 310 7.79 18.06 -16.22
N ALA A 311 8.13 17.77 -14.96
CA ALA A 311 9.02 18.60 -14.18
C ALA A 311 10.48 18.56 -14.67
N GLU A 312 10.90 17.55 -15.45
CA GLU A 312 12.27 17.48 -15.98
C GLU A 312 12.57 18.48 -17.10
N ASN A 313 11.60 19.31 -17.54
CA ASN A 313 11.72 20.38 -18.55
C ASN A 313 12.35 19.95 -19.89
N ARG A 314 12.42 18.63 -20.16
CA ARG A 314 12.84 18.06 -21.44
C ARG A 314 11.66 17.74 -22.35
N ASN A 315 10.50 17.54 -21.74
CA ASN A 315 9.29 17.07 -22.41
C ASN A 315 8.14 17.98 -22.00
N LYS A 316 7.28 18.32 -22.95
CA LYS A 316 6.03 19.05 -22.68
C LYS A 316 4.87 18.06 -22.78
N ILE A 317 3.91 18.14 -21.88
CA ILE A 317 2.60 17.48 -22.01
C ILE A 317 1.58 18.62 -22.04
N TYR A 318 0.69 18.62 -23.03
CA TYR A 318 -0.24 19.72 -23.25
C TYR A 318 -1.67 19.31 -22.93
N PHE A 319 -2.50 20.29 -22.59
CA PHE A 319 -3.93 20.12 -22.41
C PHE A 319 -4.57 19.46 -23.64
N ASN A 320 -5.54 18.57 -23.40
CA ASN A 320 -6.22 17.74 -24.41
C ASN A 320 -5.34 16.71 -25.16
N GLU A 321 -4.05 16.56 -24.83
CA GLU A 321 -3.30 15.41 -25.34
C GLU A 321 -3.76 14.11 -24.70
N VAL A 322 -3.67 13.03 -25.47
CA VAL A 322 -3.81 11.66 -25.00
C VAL A 322 -2.42 11.07 -24.82
N ILE A 323 -2.09 10.72 -23.60
CA ILE A 323 -0.82 10.11 -23.22
C ILE A 323 -1.03 8.67 -22.77
N LEU A 324 -0.13 7.78 -23.18
CA LEU A 324 -0.10 6.40 -22.71
C LEU A 324 1.09 6.25 -21.77
N ILE A 325 0.83 5.85 -20.53
CA ILE A 325 1.87 5.60 -19.54
C ILE A 325 2.10 4.09 -19.49
N LEU A 326 3.34 3.69 -19.76
CA LEU A 326 3.81 2.32 -19.76
C LEU A 326 4.79 2.15 -18.60
N ASP A 327 4.28 1.69 -17.46
CA ASP A 327 5.10 1.35 -16.30
C ASP A 327 5.68 -0.05 -16.47
N ALA A 328 6.92 -0.10 -16.95
CA ALA A 328 7.65 -1.33 -17.14
C ALA A 328 8.42 -1.67 -15.86
N GLY A 329 7.75 -2.37 -14.95
CA GLY A 329 8.33 -2.87 -13.71
C GLY A 329 9.11 -4.19 -13.85
N GLY A 330 9.49 -4.78 -12.72
CA GLY A 330 10.16 -6.08 -12.72
C GLY A 330 9.21 -7.27 -12.83
N GLY A 331 8.00 -7.17 -12.29
CA GLY A 331 6.99 -8.23 -12.39
C GLY A 331 6.00 -7.98 -13.53
N THR A 332 5.34 -6.84 -13.50
CA THR A 332 4.33 -6.44 -14.46
C THR A 332 4.86 -5.37 -15.39
N VAL A 333 4.24 -5.25 -16.56
CA VAL A 333 4.21 -4.02 -17.33
C VAL A 333 2.77 -3.57 -17.38
N ASP A 334 2.50 -2.38 -16.86
CA ASP A 334 1.17 -1.81 -16.74
C ASP A 334 1.02 -0.66 -17.73
N ALA A 335 -0.10 -0.63 -18.47
CA ALA A 335 -0.39 0.37 -19.46
C ALA A 335 -1.71 1.07 -19.16
N VAL A 336 -1.66 2.39 -19.07
CA VAL A 336 -2.84 3.23 -18.84
C VAL A 336 -2.83 4.41 -19.81
N THR A 337 -3.97 4.68 -20.43
CA THR A 337 -4.12 5.75 -21.41
C THR A 337 -5.01 6.85 -20.85
N TYR A 338 -4.48 8.06 -20.77
CA TYR A 338 -5.13 9.21 -20.16
C TYR A 338 -5.29 10.37 -21.15
N GLY A 339 -6.35 11.14 -21.00
CA GLY A 339 -6.46 12.48 -21.56
C GLY A 339 -6.03 13.53 -20.54
N VAL A 340 -5.22 14.49 -20.96
CA VAL A 340 -4.70 15.54 -20.08
C VAL A 340 -5.77 16.62 -19.90
N THR A 341 -6.16 16.88 -18.66
CA THR A 341 -7.18 17.87 -18.28
C THR A 341 -6.60 19.13 -17.66
N SER A 342 -5.38 19.09 -17.16
CA SER A 342 -4.63 20.27 -16.73
C SER A 342 -3.13 20.03 -16.91
N GLU A 343 -2.40 21.04 -17.32
CA GLU A 343 -0.94 20.97 -17.49
C GLU A 343 -0.21 21.22 -16.16
N GLU A 344 -0.71 22.17 -15.37
CA GLU A 344 -0.08 22.61 -14.12
C GLU A 344 -1.17 23.08 -13.13
N PRO A 345 -1.39 22.35 -12.02
CA PRO A 345 -0.80 21.06 -11.71
C PRO A 345 -1.31 19.98 -12.67
N LEU A 346 -0.46 19.02 -13.06
CA LEU A 346 -0.84 17.96 -14.00
C LEU A 346 -2.10 17.24 -13.52
N ARG A 347 -3.15 17.25 -14.34
CA ARG A 347 -4.36 16.46 -14.13
C ARG A 347 -4.66 15.64 -15.37
N MET A 348 -5.18 14.44 -15.12
CA MET A 348 -5.55 13.47 -16.15
C MET A 348 -6.99 13.02 -15.87
N ASN A 349 -7.79 12.88 -16.92
CA ASN A 349 -9.16 12.40 -16.80
C ASN A 349 -9.24 10.89 -16.57
N ALA A 350 -10.45 10.40 -16.36
CA ALA A 350 -10.76 8.97 -16.41
C ALA A 350 -10.23 8.34 -17.71
N GLU A 351 -9.74 7.12 -17.59
CA GLU A 351 -8.99 6.37 -18.61
C GLU A 351 -9.71 6.39 -19.96
N VAL A 352 -8.98 6.80 -21.01
CA VAL A 352 -9.51 6.90 -22.39
C VAL A 352 -9.92 5.53 -22.93
N VAL A 353 -9.20 4.50 -22.50
CA VAL A 353 -9.49 3.10 -22.76
C VAL A 353 -9.25 2.29 -21.50
N PRO A 354 -9.89 1.10 -21.36
CA PRO A 354 -9.61 0.23 -20.23
C PRO A 354 -8.11 -0.07 -20.14
N PRO A 355 -7.51 0.12 -18.96
CA PRO A 355 -6.09 -0.09 -18.75
C PRO A 355 -5.78 -1.57 -18.92
N ASP A 356 -4.53 -1.92 -19.25
CA ASP A 356 -4.10 -3.29 -19.51
C ASP A 356 -2.78 -3.60 -18.76
N SER A 357 -2.50 -4.87 -18.48
CA SER A 357 -1.30 -5.31 -17.74
C SER A 357 -0.81 -6.65 -18.24
N GLU A 358 0.51 -6.83 -18.29
CA GLU A 358 1.15 -8.04 -18.80
C GLU A 358 2.28 -8.51 -17.87
N LEU A 359 2.38 -9.82 -17.63
CA LEU A 359 3.44 -10.43 -16.83
C LEU A 359 4.74 -10.64 -17.62
N CYS A 360 5.30 -9.55 -18.12
CA CYS A 360 6.46 -9.56 -19.00
C CYS A 360 7.64 -8.71 -18.49
N GLY A 361 7.60 -8.28 -17.22
CA GLY A 361 8.63 -7.41 -16.63
C GLY A 361 10.05 -8.02 -16.55
N ALA A 362 11.01 -7.23 -16.09
CA ALA A 362 12.43 -7.58 -16.11
C ALA A 362 12.85 -8.82 -15.30
N SER A 363 12.02 -9.30 -14.36
CA SER A 363 12.29 -10.52 -13.58
C SER A 363 12.11 -11.79 -14.41
N TYR A 364 11.30 -11.75 -15.47
CA TYR A 364 11.15 -12.88 -16.38
C TYR A 364 12.41 -13.09 -17.24
N ILE A 365 13.17 -12.02 -17.49
CA ILE A 365 14.50 -12.10 -18.11
C ILE A 365 15.44 -12.90 -17.21
N ASN A 366 15.43 -12.65 -15.89
CA ASN A 366 16.23 -13.43 -14.93
C ASN A 366 15.82 -14.90 -14.92
N GLN A 367 14.52 -15.20 -14.88
CA GLN A 367 14.04 -16.58 -14.88
C GLN A 367 14.49 -17.35 -16.14
N ARG A 368 14.49 -16.69 -17.31
CA ARG A 368 14.98 -17.30 -18.55
C ARG A 368 16.50 -17.50 -18.54
N PHE A 369 17.23 -16.54 -17.98
CA PHE A 369 18.68 -16.66 -17.75
C PHE A 369 18.99 -17.84 -16.81
N GLU A 370 18.33 -17.91 -15.66
CA GLU A 370 18.45 -19.02 -14.70
C GLU A 370 18.14 -20.36 -15.33
N ARG A 371 17.02 -20.47 -16.05
CA ARG A 371 16.64 -21.68 -16.77
C ARG A 371 17.72 -22.11 -17.77
N ARG A 372 18.27 -21.17 -18.55
CA ARG A 372 19.33 -21.46 -19.52
C ARG A 372 20.58 -22.00 -18.84
N LEU A 373 20.99 -21.43 -17.71
CA LEU A 373 22.14 -21.91 -16.95
C LEU A 373 21.88 -23.28 -16.33
N MET A 374 20.71 -23.49 -15.72
CA MET A 374 20.32 -24.79 -15.17
C MET A 374 20.31 -25.89 -16.22
N GLU A 375 19.77 -25.61 -17.41
CA GLU A 375 19.77 -26.55 -18.54
C GLU A 375 21.18 -26.93 -19.01
N ARG A 376 22.11 -25.97 -19.04
CA ARG A 376 23.51 -26.26 -19.41
C ARG A 376 24.24 -27.04 -18.33
N LEU A 377 23.99 -26.71 -17.05
CA LEU A 377 24.72 -27.26 -15.91
C LEU A 377 24.15 -28.58 -15.37
N ARG A 378 22.97 -29.02 -15.81
CA ARG A 378 22.22 -30.16 -15.26
C ARG A 378 23.01 -31.44 -14.99
N ASP A 379 23.98 -31.79 -15.84
CA ASP A 379 24.78 -33.02 -15.72
C ASP A 379 26.18 -32.75 -15.13
N GLU A 380 26.49 -31.50 -14.79
CA GLU A 380 27.79 -31.07 -14.25
C GLU A 380 27.83 -31.29 -12.72
N THR A 381 27.51 -32.52 -12.29
CA THR A 381 27.33 -32.88 -10.88
C THR A 381 28.60 -32.76 -10.03
N TYR A 382 29.78 -32.69 -10.67
CA TYR A 382 31.06 -32.43 -9.99
C TYR A 382 31.14 -31.01 -9.38
N LEU A 383 30.26 -30.09 -9.80
CA LEU A 383 30.11 -28.77 -9.18
C LEU A 383 29.36 -28.84 -7.84
N ILE A 384 28.67 -29.94 -7.56
CA ILE A 384 27.95 -30.18 -6.31
C ILE A 384 28.97 -30.68 -5.27
N LYS A 385 29.64 -29.73 -4.63
CA LYS A 385 30.65 -30.01 -3.60
C LYS A 385 30.72 -28.86 -2.59
N ASN A 386 31.21 -29.14 -1.39
CA ASN A 386 31.40 -28.14 -0.32
C ASN A 386 30.12 -27.32 -0.03
N GLY A 387 28.97 -27.99 0.01
CA GLY A 387 27.66 -27.34 0.24
C GLY A 387 27.05 -26.63 -0.98
N LYS A 388 27.80 -26.49 -2.09
CA LYS A 388 27.28 -25.91 -3.33
C LYS A 388 26.29 -26.87 -4.00
N THR A 389 25.17 -26.33 -4.46
CA THR A 389 24.25 -26.99 -5.40
C THR A 389 24.24 -26.24 -6.72
N LEU A 390 23.88 -26.90 -7.82
CA LEU A 390 23.72 -26.23 -9.12
C LEU A 390 22.76 -25.03 -9.03
N LYS A 391 21.66 -25.20 -8.28
CA LYS A 391 20.70 -24.15 -8.01
C LYS A 391 21.35 -22.95 -7.30
N SER A 392 22.09 -23.18 -6.21
CA SER A 392 22.77 -22.11 -5.47
C SER A 392 23.78 -21.34 -6.33
N ILE A 393 24.48 -22.03 -7.24
CA ILE A 393 25.41 -21.42 -8.20
C ILE A 393 24.63 -20.51 -9.14
N VAL A 394 23.56 -21.02 -9.76
CA VAL A 394 22.74 -20.25 -10.70
C VAL A 394 22.06 -19.05 -10.04
N GLU A 395 21.56 -19.19 -8.81
CA GLU A 395 20.96 -18.07 -8.06
C GLU A 395 21.98 -16.96 -7.79
N ALA A 396 23.20 -17.30 -7.40
CA ALA A 396 24.26 -16.32 -7.19
C ALA A 396 24.62 -15.59 -8.49
N LEU A 397 24.68 -16.31 -9.62
CA LEU A 397 24.90 -15.74 -10.95
C LEU A 397 23.74 -14.86 -11.41
N SER A 398 22.49 -15.25 -11.13
CA SER A 398 21.30 -14.45 -11.45
C SER A 398 21.29 -13.11 -10.73
N ILE A 399 21.75 -13.06 -9.48
CA ILE A 399 21.87 -11.79 -8.72
C ILE A 399 22.97 -10.90 -9.30
N ILE A 400 24.07 -11.50 -9.76
CA ILE A 400 25.13 -10.79 -10.47
C ILE A 400 24.59 -10.21 -11.78
N PHE A 401 23.81 -10.99 -12.52
CA PHE A 401 23.18 -10.57 -13.77
C PHE A 401 22.16 -9.43 -13.54
N GLU A 402 21.24 -9.55 -12.58
CA GLU A 402 20.23 -8.54 -12.23
C GLU A 402 20.84 -7.16 -11.88
N ASN A 403 21.93 -7.18 -11.11
CA ASN A 403 22.59 -5.98 -10.61
C ASN A 403 23.77 -5.51 -11.49
N GLY A 404 24.05 -6.21 -12.59
CA GLY A 404 25.19 -5.96 -13.47
C GLY A 404 24.74 -5.78 -14.91
N GLU A 405 25.34 -6.58 -15.80
CA GLU A 405 25.27 -6.40 -17.26
C GLU A 405 23.85 -6.39 -17.83
N LYS A 406 22.87 -7.06 -17.20
CA LYS A 406 21.47 -7.03 -17.66
C LYS A 406 20.97 -5.60 -17.86
N ARG A 407 21.44 -4.66 -17.03
CA ARG A 407 21.00 -3.26 -17.03
C ARG A 407 21.62 -2.43 -18.15
N SER A 408 22.70 -2.90 -18.76
CA SER A 408 23.41 -2.23 -19.86
C SER A 408 23.22 -2.92 -21.21
N ILE A 409 22.71 -4.15 -21.24
CA ILE A 409 22.50 -4.89 -22.48
C ILE A 409 21.48 -4.18 -23.36
N ASP A 410 21.88 -3.97 -24.62
CA ASP A 410 21.00 -3.66 -25.73
C ASP A 410 21.01 -4.82 -26.73
N THR A 411 19.87 -5.46 -26.92
CA THR A 411 19.75 -6.58 -27.85
C THR A 411 19.88 -6.16 -29.31
N GLU A 412 19.66 -4.89 -29.66
CA GLU A 412 19.78 -4.42 -31.04
C GLU A 412 21.23 -4.02 -31.38
N ASP A 413 22.01 -3.54 -30.42
CA ASP A 413 23.44 -3.27 -30.58
C ASP A 413 24.22 -4.57 -30.90
N ILE A 414 25.16 -4.46 -31.84
CA ILE A 414 26.05 -5.56 -32.23
C ILE A 414 27.25 -5.67 -31.31
N TYR A 415 27.60 -4.60 -30.59
CA TYR A 415 28.73 -4.56 -29.65
C TYR A 415 28.30 -4.85 -28.20
N SER A 416 27.00 -4.92 -27.94
CA SER A 416 26.45 -5.31 -26.64
C SER A 416 26.47 -6.83 -26.50
N GLU A 417 27.56 -7.35 -25.94
CA GLU A 417 27.72 -8.76 -25.58
C GLU A 417 27.76 -8.93 -24.07
N LEU A 418 27.38 -10.12 -23.59
CA LEU A 418 27.47 -10.47 -22.18
C LEU A 418 28.86 -11.05 -21.89
N ASP A 419 29.54 -10.53 -20.88
CA ASP A 419 30.83 -11.03 -20.45
C ASP A 419 30.77 -12.53 -20.10
N PRO A 420 31.86 -13.29 -20.31
CA PRO A 420 31.90 -14.69 -19.93
C PRO A 420 31.56 -14.90 -18.44
N ILE A 421 30.60 -15.77 -18.19
CA ILE A 421 30.10 -16.06 -16.85
C ILE A 421 31.07 -17.04 -16.18
N TYR A 422 31.84 -16.55 -15.19
CA TYR A 422 32.80 -17.39 -14.48
C TYR A 422 32.12 -18.37 -13.50
N ILE A 423 32.47 -19.64 -13.61
CA ILE A 423 32.06 -20.71 -12.68
C ILE A 423 33.30 -21.51 -12.33
N ASP A 424 33.69 -21.45 -11.05
CA ASP A 424 34.85 -22.16 -10.55
C ASP A 424 34.71 -23.68 -10.74
N ASP A 425 35.81 -24.34 -11.12
CA ASP A 425 35.90 -25.77 -11.43
C ASP A 425 35.07 -26.27 -12.63
N LEU A 426 34.39 -25.40 -13.39
CA LEU A 426 33.64 -25.81 -14.58
C LEU A 426 34.58 -26.41 -15.62
N LYS A 427 34.31 -27.65 -16.05
CA LYS A 427 35.10 -28.34 -17.06
C LYS A 427 34.62 -27.98 -18.46
N GLU A 428 35.55 -27.94 -19.40
CA GLU A 428 35.22 -27.74 -20.81
C GLU A 428 34.27 -28.85 -21.31
N ASN A 429 33.20 -28.44 -21.99
CA ASN A 429 32.30 -29.33 -22.71
C ASN A 429 31.77 -28.60 -23.96
N ARG A 430 32.43 -28.85 -25.09
CA ARG A 430 32.12 -28.20 -26.36
C ARG A 430 30.70 -28.45 -26.86
N GLN A 431 30.12 -29.61 -26.56
CA GLN A 431 28.75 -29.94 -26.98
C GLN A 431 27.70 -29.06 -26.26
N LYS A 432 28.03 -28.59 -25.05
CA LYS A 432 27.18 -27.71 -24.23
C LYS A 432 27.58 -26.23 -24.29
N GLY A 433 28.61 -25.89 -25.06
CA GLY A 433 29.19 -24.54 -25.09
C GLY A 433 29.79 -24.12 -23.74
N LEU A 434 30.37 -25.07 -23.00
CA LEU A 434 31.08 -24.81 -21.74
C LEU A 434 32.58 -24.71 -22.03
N GLU A 435 33.20 -23.62 -21.60
CA GLU A 435 34.65 -23.46 -21.62
C GLU A 435 35.22 -23.71 -20.22
N GLN A 436 36.53 -23.89 -20.12
CA GLN A 436 37.18 -24.06 -18.83
C GLN A 436 36.88 -22.85 -17.93
N ASN A 437 36.27 -23.13 -16.77
CA ASN A 437 35.84 -22.17 -15.75
C ASN A 437 34.83 -21.09 -16.20
N ARG A 438 34.23 -21.19 -17.38
CA ARG A 438 33.29 -20.15 -17.84
C ARG A 438 32.23 -20.64 -18.82
N ILE A 439 31.09 -19.96 -18.79
CA ILE A 439 30.01 -20.10 -19.75
C ILE A 439 29.98 -18.86 -20.62
N VAL A 440 30.05 -19.05 -21.94
CA VAL A 440 29.83 -17.97 -22.91
C VAL A 440 28.40 -18.11 -23.45
N LEU A 441 27.61 -17.05 -23.32
CA LEU A 441 26.29 -16.96 -23.97
C LEU A 441 26.46 -16.19 -25.28
N THR A 442 25.98 -16.74 -26.39
CA THR A 442 26.03 -16.02 -27.66
C THR A 442 25.07 -14.85 -27.65
N ARG A 443 25.25 -13.93 -28.61
CA ARG A 443 24.34 -12.81 -28.81
C ARG A 443 22.90 -13.29 -29.09
N GLU A 444 22.73 -14.34 -29.89
CA GLU A 444 21.42 -14.93 -30.18
C GLU A 444 20.75 -15.47 -28.92
N GLU A 445 21.51 -16.11 -28.03
CA GLU A 445 20.97 -16.62 -26.77
C GLU A 445 20.57 -15.49 -25.83
N THR A 446 21.41 -14.46 -25.72
CA THR A 446 21.11 -13.26 -24.95
C THR A 446 19.84 -12.58 -25.48
N LYS A 447 19.70 -12.46 -26.81
CA LYS A 447 18.47 -11.99 -27.46
C LYS A 447 17.24 -12.83 -27.08
N LEU A 448 17.35 -14.16 -27.10
CA LEU A 448 16.25 -15.06 -26.74
C LEU A 448 15.83 -14.91 -25.27
N ILE A 449 16.78 -14.65 -24.37
CA ILE A 449 16.49 -14.40 -22.95
C ILE A 449 15.65 -13.13 -22.74
N PHE A 450 15.84 -12.10 -23.55
CA PHE A 450 15.09 -10.84 -23.49
C PHE A 450 13.79 -10.85 -24.33
N GLN A 451 13.77 -11.63 -25.40
CA GLN A 451 12.79 -11.52 -26.50
C GLN A 451 11.33 -11.56 -26.04
N GLU A 452 10.96 -12.50 -25.18
CA GLU A 452 9.57 -12.63 -24.73
C GLU A 452 9.11 -11.43 -23.89
N SER A 453 9.98 -10.87 -23.05
CA SER A 453 9.67 -9.65 -22.28
C SER A 453 9.47 -8.45 -23.21
N LEU A 454 10.38 -8.27 -24.18
CA LEU A 454 10.28 -7.20 -25.18
C LEU A 454 9.00 -7.32 -26.03
N ARG A 455 8.68 -8.53 -26.49
CA ARG A 455 7.48 -8.81 -27.28
C ARG A 455 6.20 -8.60 -26.48
N GLY A 456 6.16 -9.03 -25.22
CA GLY A 456 5.03 -8.81 -24.32
C GLY A 456 4.73 -7.32 -24.14
N THR A 457 5.77 -6.53 -23.84
CA THR A 457 5.62 -5.08 -23.68
C THR A 457 5.15 -4.39 -24.97
N LYS A 458 5.72 -4.76 -26.12
CA LYS A 458 5.24 -4.26 -27.41
C LYS A 458 3.78 -4.65 -27.66
N ALA A 459 3.40 -5.90 -27.42
CA ALA A 459 2.04 -6.38 -27.66
C ALA A 459 1.03 -5.59 -26.81
N LEU A 460 1.34 -5.35 -25.54
CA LEU A 460 0.56 -4.50 -24.65
C LEU A 460 0.43 -3.07 -25.18
N LEU A 461 1.54 -2.45 -25.59
CA LEU A 461 1.53 -1.12 -26.20
C LEU A 461 0.65 -1.08 -27.46
N THR A 462 0.82 -2.05 -28.37
CA THR A 462 -0.01 -2.15 -29.60
C THR A 462 -1.50 -2.20 -29.25
N ARG A 463 -1.91 -3.06 -28.30
CA ARG A 463 -3.32 -3.19 -27.91
C ARG A 463 -3.91 -1.87 -27.42
N GLN A 464 -3.18 -1.14 -26.59
CA GLN A 464 -3.64 0.14 -26.05
C GLN A 464 -3.73 1.22 -27.13
N LEU A 465 -2.76 1.29 -28.06
CA LEU A 465 -2.83 2.20 -29.21
C LEU A 465 -4.05 1.89 -30.09
N GLU A 466 -4.27 0.61 -30.43
CA GLU A 466 -5.40 0.18 -31.26
C GLU A 466 -6.76 0.41 -30.58
N LEU A 467 -6.84 0.20 -29.25
CA LEU A 467 -8.05 0.52 -28.49
C LEU A 467 -8.35 2.02 -28.52
N ALA A 468 -7.33 2.88 -28.36
CA ALA A 468 -7.51 4.32 -28.40
C ALA A 468 -7.96 4.79 -29.79
N GLU A 469 -7.33 4.27 -30.85
CA GLU A 469 -7.74 4.50 -32.24
C GLU A 469 -9.22 4.10 -32.46
N GLY A 470 -9.64 2.96 -31.91
CA GLY A 470 -11.03 2.48 -31.99
C GLY A 470 -12.04 3.37 -31.27
N GLN A 471 -11.60 4.22 -30.33
CA GLN A 471 -12.40 5.24 -29.65
C GLN A 471 -12.26 6.63 -30.31
N GLU A 472 -11.69 6.70 -31.52
CA GLU A 472 -11.40 7.96 -32.23
C GLU A 472 -10.46 8.90 -31.44
N LYS A 473 -9.60 8.33 -30.59
CA LYS A 473 -8.59 9.06 -29.81
C LYS A 473 -7.21 8.65 -30.28
N MET A 474 -6.41 9.64 -30.68
CA MET A 474 -5.03 9.41 -31.08
C MET A 474 -4.11 9.68 -29.91
N VAL A 475 -3.29 8.70 -29.54
CA VAL A 475 -2.20 8.89 -28.56
C VAL A 475 -1.11 9.76 -29.20
N GLN A 476 -0.62 10.77 -28.48
CA GLN A 476 0.48 11.63 -28.94
C GLN A 476 1.81 11.25 -28.27
N LYS A 477 1.79 10.75 -27.04
CA LYS A 477 2.99 10.45 -26.26
C LYS A 477 2.86 9.13 -25.53
N VAL A 478 3.95 8.37 -25.52
CA VAL A 478 4.13 7.19 -24.67
C VAL A 478 5.18 7.53 -23.62
N ILE A 479 4.83 7.46 -22.34
CA ILE A 479 5.75 7.63 -21.23
C ILE A 479 6.21 6.26 -20.75
N LEU A 480 7.51 5.97 -20.87
CA LEU A 480 8.08 4.72 -20.37
C LEU A 480 8.74 4.94 -19.01
N THR A 481 8.23 4.28 -17.98
CA THR A 481 8.74 4.35 -16.60
C THR A 481 9.06 2.94 -16.06
N GLY A 482 9.49 2.86 -14.80
CA GLY A 482 9.71 1.61 -14.09
C GLY A 482 11.12 1.04 -14.26
N GLY A 483 11.44 0.04 -13.43
CA GLY A 483 12.77 -0.57 -13.40
C GLY A 483 13.22 -1.19 -14.72
N PHE A 484 12.31 -1.82 -15.47
CA PHE A 484 12.54 -2.36 -16.82
C PHE A 484 12.56 -1.26 -17.88
N GLY A 485 11.86 -0.14 -17.66
CA GLY A 485 11.93 1.06 -18.50
C GLY A 485 13.34 1.64 -18.65
N GLN A 486 14.26 1.32 -17.74
CA GLN A 486 15.68 1.68 -17.84
C GLN A 486 16.49 0.83 -18.83
N SER A 487 15.96 -0.32 -19.25
CA SER A 487 16.68 -1.28 -20.10
C SER A 487 16.93 -0.68 -21.49
N PRO A 488 18.19 -0.52 -21.94
CA PRO A 488 18.50 -0.06 -23.29
C PRO A 488 17.83 -0.94 -24.35
N ALA A 489 17.83 -2.27 -24.15
CA ALA A 489 17.13 -3.21 -25.02
C ALA A 489 15.64 -2.90 -25.16
N LEU A 490 14.95 -2.52 -24.08
CA LEU A 490 13.52 -2.17 -24.14
C LEU A 490 13.30 -0.83 -24.83
N GLN A 491 14.08 0.18 -24.46
CA GLN A 491 13.96 1.53 -25.01
C GLN A 491 14.15 1.53 -26.54
N HIS A 492 15.23 0.92 -27.03
CA HIS A 492 15.47 0.82 -28.48
C HIS A 492 14.42 -0.03 -29.19
N TYR A 493 13.97 -1.13 -28.58
CA TYR A 493 12.95 -1.99 -29.18
C TYR A 493 11.60 -1.27 -29.34
N LEU A 494 11.17 -0.50 -28.33
CA LEU A 494 9.94 0.28 -28.39
C LEU A 494 10.06 1.49 -29.32
N GLN A 495 11.19 2.20 -29.32
CA GLN A 495 11.42 3.32 -30.24
C GLN A 495 11.32 2.84 -31.70
N LYS A 496 12.02 1.76 -32.05
CA LYS A 496 11.97 1.17 -33.40
C LYS A 496 10.56 0.73 -33.80
N TYR A 497 9.79 0.21 -32.84
CA TYR A 497 8.39 -0.14 -33.07
C TYR A 497 7.53 1.10 -33.35
N LEU A 498 7.61 2.12 -32.50
CA LEU A 498 6.86 3.37 -32.65
C LEU A 498 7.22 4.09 -33.96
N ASP A 499 8.49 4.12 -34.36
CA ASP A 499 8.90 4.68 -35.66
C ASP A 499 8.23 3.96 -36.83
N GLY A 500 8.10 2.64 -36.75
CA GLY A 500 7.39 1.83 -37.73
C GLY A 500 5.89 2.09 -37.73
N TYR A 501 5.29 2.16 -36.55
CA TYR A 501 3.87 2.46 -36.35
C TYR A 501 3.52 3.85 -36.87
N ASN A 502 4.30 4.87 -36.53
CA ASN A 502 4.16 6.25 -36.99
C ASN A 502 4.20 6.36 -38.51
N ARG A 503 5.14 5.66 -39.17
CA ARG A 503 5.18 5.61 -40.65
C ARG A 503 3.95 4.94 -41.25
N GLN A 504 3.50 3.84 -40.65
CA GLN A 504 2.36 3.06 -41.17
C GLN A 504 1.03 3.81 -40.99
N LYS A 505 0.81 4.42 -39.82
CA LYS A 505 -0.43 5.07 -39.41
C LYS A 505 -0.46 6.58 -39.69
N ARG A 506 0.65 7.16 -40.14
CA ARG A 506 0.85 8.61 -40.34
C ARG A 506 0.59 9.41 -39.06
N THR A 507 1.13 8.91 -37.96
CA THR A 507 1.09 9.52 -36.63
C THR A 507 2.47 10.05 -36.22
N ASP A 508 2.53 10.81 -35.13
CA ASP A 508 3.78 11.32 -34.55
C ASP A 508 3.81 11.05 -33.04
N ILE A 509 3.80 9.77 -32.67
CA ILE A 509 3.83 9.34 -31.28
C ILE A 509 5.26 9.46 -30.75
N GLY A 510 5.47 10.34 -29.77
CA GLY A 510 6.76 10.50 -29.08
C GLY A 510 6.94 9.53 -27.92
N LEU A 511 8.11 8.88 -27.83
CA LEU A 511 8.51 8.09 -26.66
C LEU A 511 9.25 8.98 -25.67
N LEU A 512 8.64 9.20 -24.50
CA LEU A 512 9.19 10.01 -23.42
C LEU A 512 9.75 9.09 -22.33
N ILE A 513 11.01 9.29 -21.97
CA ILE A 513 11.69 8.51 -20.93
C ILE A 513 12.26 9.53 -19.92
N PRO A 514 11.89 9.46 -18.63
CA PRO A 514 12.48 10.32 -17.60
C PRO A 514 13.97 10.00 -17.41
N LYS A 515 14.76 10.90 -16.81
CA LYS A 515 16.21 10.69 -16.61
C LYS A 515 16.51 9.41 -15.83
N SER A 516 15.65 9.07 -14.88
CA SER A 516 15.80 7.88 -14.04
C SER A 516 14.45 7.15 -13.91
N PRO A 517 14.09 6.27 -14.87
CA PRO A 517 12.80 5.59 -14.89
C PRO A 517 12.46 4.78 -13.64
N SER A 518 13.45 4.25 -12.92
CA SER A 518 13.21 3.47 -11.69
C SER A 518 12.70 4.28 -10.50
N ILE A 519 12.94 5.59 -10.46
CA ILE A 519 12.59 6.46 -9.34
C ILE A 519 11.59 7.56 -9.73
N ALA A 520 11.20 7.61 -11.01
CA ALA A 520 10.35 8.66 -11.55
C ALA A 520 9.00 8.72 -10.80
N VAL A 521 8.45 7.56 -10.44
CA VAL A 521 7.22 7.45 -9.64
C VAL A 521 7.42 8.11 -8.27
N ALA A 522 8.40 7.70 -7.47
CA ALA A 522 8.61 8.29 -6.14
C ALA A 522 8.90 9.80 -6.20
N LYS A 523 9.73 10.26 -7.16
CA LYS A 523 10.01 11.70 -7.30
C LYS A 523 8.79 12.49 -7.72
N GLY A 524 8.03 11.98 -8.67
CA GLY A 524 6.78 12.57 -9.13
C GLY A 524 5.70 12.60 -8.05
N ALA A 525 5.66 11.61 -7.18
CA ALA A 525 4.73 11.56 -6.06
C ALA A 525 4.95 12.72 -5.07
N VAL A 526 6.21 13.08 -4.80
CA VAL A 526 6.55 14.28 -4.02
C VAL A 526 6.04 15.54 -4.72
N LEU A 527 6.28 15.67 -6.04
CA LEU A 527 5.80 16.82 -6.83
C LEU A 527 4.27 16.93 -6.82
N ARG A 528 3.56 15.80 -6.84
CA ARG A 528 2.10 15.77 -6.74
C ARG A 528 1.60 16.18 -5.37
N ALA A 529 2.23 15.70 -4.29
CA ALA A 529 1.87 16.09 -2.93
C ALA A 529 2.16 17.56 -2.61
N LEU A 530 3.11 18.19 -3.31
CA LEU A 530 3.32 19.64 -3.22
C LEU A 530 2.21 20.47 -3.89
N LYS A 531 1.38 19.86 -4.75
CA LYS A 531 0.36 20.52 -5.57
C LYS A 531 -0.95 19.73 -5.59
N LYS A 532 -1.58 19.52 -4.44
CA LYS A 532 -2.79 18.68 -4.31
C LYS A 532 -4.07 19.32 -4.86
N GLY A 533 -4.13 20.65 -4.93
CA GLY A 533 -5.31 21.38 -5.38
C GLY A 533 -5.76 21.03 -6.80
N ASP A 534 -7.05 21.16 -7.11
CA ASP A 534 -7.69 20.60 -8.31
C ASP A 534 -7.65 19.05 -8.38
N GLY A 535 -7.42 18.37 -7.24
CA GLY A 535 -7.50 16.91 -7.15
C GLY A 535 -8.92 16.37 -7.40
N PRO A 536 -9.10 15.03 -7.47
CA PRO A 536 -10.41 14.43 -7.58
C PRO A 536 -11.35 14.85 -6.46
N GLU A 537 -12.65 14.92 -6.77
CA GLU A 537 -13.69 15.19 -5.78
C GLU A 537 -13.58 14.21 -4.59
N ARG A 538 -13.88 14.71 -3.38
CA ARG A 538 -13.87 13.92 -2.14
C ARG A 538 -15.10 13.00 -2.05
N VAL A 539 -15.17 12.04 -2.95
CA VAL A 539 -16.18 10.97 -2.95
C VAL A 539 -15.57 9.74 -2.26
N ILE A 540 -16.15 9.35 -1.12
CA ILE A 540 -15.65 8.20 -0.37
C ILE A 540 -16.12 6.89 -1.04
N GLN A 541 -15.23 5.92 -1.16
CA GLN A 541 -15.44 4.65 -1.85
C GLN A 541 -15.71 3.49 -0.88
N CYS A 542 -15.69 3.76 0.43
CA CYS A 542 -16.00 2.81 1.48
C CYS A 542 -17.08 3.36 2.41
N SER A 543 -17.95 2.47 2.88
CA SER A 543 -18.87 2.75 3.98
C SER A 543 -18.16 2.54 5.31
N TYR A 544 -18.53 3.34 6.32
CA TYR A 544 -18.03 3.24 7.70
C TYR A 544 -19.18 3.28 8.69
N GLY A 545 -19.16 2.38 9.67
CA GLY A 545 -20.25 2.22 10.63
C GLY A 545 -19.83 1.51 11.91
N PHE A 546 -20.68 1.56 12.93
CA PHE A 546 -20.41 0.92 14.22
C PHE A 546 -21.26 -0.32 14.42
N LEU A 547 -20.69 -1.36 15.04
CA LEU A 547 -21.44 -2.54 15.45
C LEU A 547 -22.31 -2.22 16.66
N ARG A 548 -23.63 -2.38 16.58
CA ARG A 548 -24.59 -2.02 17.63
C ARG A 548 -25.38 -3.25 18.09
N ASP A 549 -25.79 -3.20 19.35
CA ASP A 549 -26.89 -4.01 19.86
C ASP A 549 -28.10 -3.07 19.99
N GLU A 550 -29.13 -3.30 19.18
CA GLU A 550 -30.24 -2.36 19.01
C GLU A 550 -31.50 -2.88 19.69
N LEU A 551 -32.20 -2.04 20.44
CA LEU A 551 -33.50 -2.42 20.99
C LEU A 551 -34.44 -2.78 19.83
N TYR A 552 -35.18 -3.88 19.97
CA TYR A 552 -36.10 -4.38 18.96
C TYR A 552 -37.25 -3.40 18.76
N ASP A 553 -37.07 -2.50 17.80
CA ASP A 553 -38.08 -1.55 17.36
C ASP A 553 -38.37 -1.74 15.85
N PRO A 554 -39.34 -2.59 15.49
CA PRO A 554 -39.67 -2.90 14.10
C PRO A 554 -40.44 -1.78 13.38
N ASP A 555 -40.91 -0.77 14.10
CA ASP A 555 -41.61 0.38 13.54
C ASP A 555 -40.61 1.47 13.14
N LYS A 556 -39.56 1.66 13.94
CA LYS A 556 -38.41 2.51 13.60
C LYS A 556 -37.47 1.85 12.59
N TYR A 557 -37.19 0.55 12.77
CA TYR A 557 -36.25 -0.22 11.95
C TYR A 557 -36.96 -1.43 11.34
N PRO A 558 -37.57 -1.29 10.13
CA PRO A 558 -38.29 -2.38 9.47
C PRO A 558 -37.49 -3.68 9.32
N GLU A 559 -36.16 -3.58 9.27
CA GLU A 559 -35.18 -4.65 9.17
C GLU A 559 -35.25 -5.61 10.37
N HIS A 560 -35.61 -5.10 11.56
CA HIS A 560 -35.74 -5.89 12.77
C HIS A 560 -36.80 -6.98 12.63
N LYS A 561 -37.87 -6.75 11.86
CA LYS A 561 -38.96 -7.73 11.64
C LYS A 561 -38.45 -9.08 11.12
N LYS A 562 -37.30 -9.09 10.43
CA LYS A 562 -36.69 -10.29 9.85
C LYS A 562 -35.48 -10.78 10.65
N ALA A 563 -35.11 -10.08 11.71
CA ALA A 563 -33.93 -10.38 12.51
C ALA A 563 -34.33 -11.16 13.76
N ARG A 564 -33.50 -12.16 14.13
CA ARG A 564 -33.64 -12.83 15.42
C ARG A 564 -33.18 -11.89 16.54
N ALA A 565 -34.11 -11.55 17.43
CA ALA A 565 -33.86 -10.79 18.65
C ALA A 565 -33.68 -11.72 19.86
N LYS A 566 -33.01 -11.22 20.91
CA LYS A 566 -32.78 -11.91 22.19
C LYS A 566 -33.04 -10.94 23.33
N VAL A 567 -33.64 -11.45 24.41
CA VAL A 567 -33.81 -10.72 25.66
C VAL A 567 -32.45 -10.54 26.35
N ASP A 568 -32.13 -9.32 26.75
CA ASP A 568 -30.95 -9.00 27.54
C ASP A 568 -31.16 -9.37 29.02
N GLU A 569 -30.17 -10.01 29.63
CA GLU A 569 -30.31 -10.52 30.99
C GLU A 569 -30.15 -9.43 32.06
N ALA A 570 -29.56 -8.28 31.72
CA ALA A 570 -29.39 -7.16 32.64
C ALA A 570 -30.67 -6.32 32.72
N ASP A 571 -31.20 -5.85 31.59
CA ASP A 571 -32.34 -4.93 31.56
C ASP A 571 -33.69 -5.55 31.13
N GLY A 572 -33.68 -6.78 30.60
CA GLY A 572 -34.88 -7.51 30.14
C GLY A 572 -35.48 -7.00 28.83
N GLY A 573 -34.82 -6.05 28.16
CA GLY A 573 -35.23 -5.57 26.85
C GLY A 573 -34.96 -6.61 25.77
N LEU A 574 -35.79 -6.61 24.72
CA LEU A 574 -35.60 -7.45 23.54
C LEU A 574 -34.67 -6.72 22.55
N TYR A 575 -33.49 -7.27 22.24
CA TYR A 575 -32.49 -6.64 21.37
C TYR A 575 -32.18 -7.45 20.12
N VAL A 576 -31.92 -6.76 19.00
CA VAL A 576 -31.24 -7.32 17.84
C VAL A 576 -29.74 -7.11 18.02
N ILE A 577 -29.04 -8.21 18.31
CA ILE A 577 -27.60 -8.21 18.62
C ILE A 577 -26.75 -8.20 17.35
N ASP A 578 -25.60 -7.53 17.40
CA ASP A 578 -24.60 -7.44 16.35
C ASP A 578 -25.13 -6.86 15.02
N THR A 579 -25.93 -5.79 15.05
CA THR A 579 -26.26 -5.00 13.84
C THR A 579 -25.15 -4.01 13.51
N ILE A 580 -25.14 -3.44 12.30
CA ILE A 580 -24.20 -2.38 11.94
C ILE A 580 -24.99 -1.12 11.58
N ASP A 581 -24.66 -0.01 12.22
CA ASP A 581 -25.15 1.32 11.88
C ASP A 581 -24.10 2.06 11.03
N TRP A 582 -24.35 2.15 9.73
CA TRP A 582 -23.48 2.79 8.74
C TRP A 582 -23.73 4.30 8.71
N LEU A 583 -22.78 5.08 9.22
CA LEU A 583 -22.86 6.54 9.28
C LEU A 583 -22.38 7.20 7.99
N ILE A 584 -21.43 6.56 7.30
CA ILE A 584 -20.92 6.99 6.00
C ILE A 584 -21.18 5.87 5.00
N SER A 585 -21.74 6.21 3.84
CA SER A 585 -21.94 5.26 2.74
C SER A 585 -20.93 5.47 1.63
N ALA A 586 -20.48 4.36 1.03
CA ALA A 586 -19.74 4.41 -0.22
C ALA A 586 -20.55 5.17 -1.30
N GLY A 587 -19.91 6.15 -1.93
CA GLY A 587 -20.49 7.07 -2.90
C GLY A 587 -20.84 8.45 -2.33
N ASP A 588 -20.74 8.66 -1.01
CA ASP A 588 -21.03 9.95 -0.40
C ASP A 588 -19.93 10.99 -0.70
N ARG A 589 -20.35 12.25 -0.89
CA ARG A 589 -19.45 13.40 -1.04
C ARG A 589 -19.19 13.97 0.35
N LEU A 590 -17.93 14.00 0.78
CA LEU A 590 -17.54 14.49 2.10
C LEU A 590 -16.68 15.76 1.97
N PRO A 591 -16.93 16.83 2.74
CA PRO A 591 -16.01 17.95 2.86
C PRO A 591 -14.69 17.53 3.52
N SER A 592 -13.76 18.48 3.67
CA SER A 592 -12.48 18.22 4.36
C SER A 592 -12.69 17.81 5.82
N ARG A 593 -13.69 18.41 6.49
CA ARG A 593 -14.09 18.03 7.84
C ARG A 593 -15.59 17.79 7.94
N GLU A 594 -15.98 16.63 8.44
CA GLU A 594 -17.38 16.28 8.72
C GLU A 594 -17.48 15.46 10.00
N GLU A 595 -18.55 15.66 10.77
CA GLU A 595 -18.76 15.03 12.07
C GLU A 595 -20.14 14.36 12.11
N PHE A 596 -20.16 13.09 12.49
CA PHE A 596 -21.36 12.26 12.65
C PHE A 596 -21.43 11.82 14.12
N SER A 597 -22.57 12.00 14.78
CA SER A 597 -22.76 11.64 16.19
C SER A 597 -23.99 10.75 16.34
N ILE A 598 -23.85 9.67 17.11
CA ILE A 598 -24.98 8.81 17.51
C ILE A 598 -25.00 8.61 19.04
N PRO A 599 -26.19 8.66 19.68
CA PRO A 599 -26.31 8.31 21.08
C PRO A 599 -26.19 6.80 21.28
N VAL A 600 -25.43 6.38 22.29
CA VAL A 600 -25.17 4.97 22.60
C VAL A 600 -25.57 4.69 24.05
N LYS A 601 -26.15 3.51 24.28
CA LYS A 601 -26.47 2.97 25.61
C LYS A 601 -25.76 1.61 25.77
N HIS A 602 -25.05 1.43 26.87
CA HIS A 602 -24.62 0.11 27.36
C HIS A 602 -25.30 -0.21 28.68
N THR A 603 -25.75 -1.45 28.85
CA THR A 603 -26.40 -1.94 30.06
C THR A 603 -25.52 -2.96 30.77
N PHE A 604 -25.52 -2.91 32.11
CA PHE A 604 -24.73 -3.81 32.94
C PHE A 604 -25.55 -4.28 34.15
N ALA A 605 -25.35 -5.53 34.57
CA ALA A 605 -25.93 -6.04 35.81
C ALA A 605 -25.38 -5.27 37.04
N LEU A 606 -26.16 -5.19 38.12
CA LEU A 606 -25.78 -4.43 39.33
C LEU A 606 -24.46 -4.89 39.97
N ASP A 607 -24.18 -6.19 39.87
CA ASP A 607 -23.00 -6.85 40.42
C ASP A 607 -21.79 -6.79 39.48
N SER A 608 -21.90 -6.11 38.34
CA SER A 608 -20.79 -5.93 37.39
C SER A 608 -19.63 -5.18 38.05
N GLU A 609 -18.43 -5.78 38.05
CA GLU A 609 -17.24 -5.16 38.65
C GLU A 609 -16.83 -3.87 37.92
N LYS A 610 -16.91 -3.88 36.58
CA LYS A 610 -16.53 -2.77 35.71
C LYS A 610 -17.62 -2.47 34.67
N LEU A 611 -17.72 -1.19 34.30
CA LEU A 611 -18.63 -0.71 33.24
C LEU A 611 -17.81 -0.41 31.98
N ILE A 612 -17.40 -1.46 31.26
CA ILE A 612 -16.56 -1.34 30.07
C ILE A 612 -17.44 -1.25 28.82
N CYS A 613 -17.35 -0.14 28.09
CA CYS A 613 -17.99 0.04 26.80
C CYS A 613 -16.99 -0.22 25.67
N ILE A 614 -17.29 -1.18 24.80
CA ILE A 614 -16.45 -1.53 23.63
C ILE A 614 -17.18 -1.09 22.37
N GLU A 615 -16.53 -0.23 21.58
CA GLU A 615 -17.07 0.26 20.32
C GLU A 615 -16.22 -0.27 19.16
N GLU A 616 -16.84 -1.02 18.25
CA GLU A 616 -16.18 -1.58 17.08
C GLU A 616 -16.59 -0.81 15.80
N LEU A 617 -15.60 -0.29 15.09
CA LEU A 617 -15.75 0.37 13.79
C LEU A 617 -15.59 -0.66 12.67
N TYR A 618 -16.52 -0.66 11.72
CA TYR A 618 -16.51 -1.50 10.53
C TYR A 618 -16.35 -0.68 9.25
N VAL A 619 -15.72 -1.28 8.25
CA VAL A 619 -15.52 -0.73 6.91
C VAL A 619 -16.00 -1.71 5.85
N SER A 620 -16.50 -1.21 4.72
CA SER A 620 -16.81 -2.03 3.55
C SER A 620 -16.73 -1.23 2.25
N GLU A 621 -16.29 -1.85 1.16
CA GLU A 621 -16.26 -1.27 -0.19
C GLU A 621 -17.66 -1.17 -0.83
N ARG A 622 -18.70 -1.65 -0.16
CA ARG A 622 -20.07 -1.65 -0.66
C ARG A 622 -20.90 -0.62 0.07
N LYS A 623 -21.94 -0.12 -0.60
CA LYS A 623 -23.02 0.61 0.05
C LYS A 623 -23.92 -0.36 0.79
N HIS A 624 -24.27 -0.02 2.03
CA HIS A 624 -25.06 -0.86 2.92
C HIS A 624 -26.24 -0.08 3.49
N GLN A 625 -27.33 -0.80 3.79
CA GLN A 625 -28.37 -0.30 4.68
C GLN A 625 -27.98 -0.60 6.14
N SER A 626 -28.23 0.33 7.06
CA SER A 626 -28.03 0.14 8.51
C SER A 626 -28.99 -0.88 9.11
N HIS A 627 -28.76 -1.26 10.37
CA HIS A 627 -29.66 -2.05 11.24
C HIS A 627 -29.84 -3.52 10.82
N TYR A 628 -29.06 -3.98 9.84
CA TYR A 628 -28.92 -5.41 9.55
C TYR A 628 -27.85 -6.03 10.44
N LYS A 629 -28.07 -7.28 10.88
CA LYS A 629 -27.06 -8.09 11.58
C LYS A 629 -25.78 -8.19 10.74
N LYS A 630 -24.61 -8.20 11.37
CA LYS A 630 -23.29 -8.34 10.74
C LYS A 630 -23.19 -9.58 9.84
N GLY A 631 -23.78 -10.69 10.26
CA GLY A 631 -23.82 -11.94 9.47
C GLY A 631 -24.81 -11.93 8.30
N ASN A 632 -25.65 -10.89 8.16
CA ASN A 632 -26.63 -10.80 7.10
C ASN A 632 -25.98 -10.57 5.72
N ALA A 633 -26.60 -11.08 4.66
CA ALA A 633 -26.17 -10.87 3.28
C ALA A 633 -26.00 -9.39 2.90
N ASN A 634 -26.81 -8.49 3.48
CA ASN A 634 -26.67 -7.04 3.31
C ASN A 634 -25.27 -6.55 3.72
N ASN A 635 -24.71 -7.06 4.82
CA ASN A 635 -23.40 -6.65 5.34
C ASN A 635 -22.23 -7.50 4.80
N LYS A 636 -22.43 -8.25 3.70
CA LYS A 636 -21.37 -9.03 3.07
C LYS A 636 -20.22 -8.13 2.63
N GLY A 637 -19.02 -8.36 3.18
CA GLY A 637 -17.82 -7.57 2.91
C GLY A 637 -17.44 -6.59 4.03
N ALA A 638 -18.26 -6.49 5.08
CA ALA A 638 -17.92 -5.73 6.27
C ALA A 638 -16.71 -6.35 7.01
N GLU A 639 -15.71 -5.52 7.28
CA GLU A 639 -14.48 -5.90 7.98
C GLU A 639 -14.28 -4.97 9.18
N LEU A 640 -13.74 -5.50 10.28
CA LEU A 640 -13.38 -4.69 11.44
C LEU A 640 -12.24 -3.74 11.06
N ALA A 641 -12.46 -2.44 11.21
CA ALA A 641 -11.49 -1.37 10.93
C ALA A 641 -10.73 -0.93 12.18
N GLY A 642 -11.36 -1.01 13.35
CA GLY A 642 -10.74 -0.67 14.63
C GLY A 642 -11.72 -0.76 15.79
N SER A 643 -11.24 -0.53 17.00
CA SER A 643 -12.09 -0.49 18.20
C SER A 643 -11.54 0.47 19.26
N ILE A 644 -12.43 0.97 20.11
CA ILE A 644 -12.09 1.71 21.32
C ILE A 644 -12.72 1.03 22.53
N ILE A 645 -12.06 1.19 23.68
CA ILE A 645 -12.52 0.67 24.97
C ILE A 645 -12.59 1.85 25.93
N ALA A 646 -13.79 2.19 26.39
CA ALA A 646 -14.02 3.21 27.40
C ALA A 646 -14.36 2.54 28.73
N ASP A 647 -13.52 2.78 29.76
CA ASP A 647 -13.82 2.36 31.13
C ASP A 647 -14.69 3.44 31.81
N MET A 648 -16.00 3.19 31.84
CA MET A 648 -17.00 4.11 32.36
C MET A 648 -17.33 3.84 33.84
N THR A 649 -16.53 3.03 34.52
CA THR A 649 -16.76 2.63 35.92
C THR A 649 -16.81 3.84 36.87
N PHE A 650 -16.07 4.90 36.56
CA PHE A 650 -16.08 6.16 37.33
C PHE A 650 -17.49 6.78 37.44
N LEU A 651 -18.38 6.55 36.47
CA LEU A 651 -19.74 7.06 36.52
C LEU A 651 -20.50 6.50 37.72
N ARG A 652 -20.31 5.21 38.02
CA ARG A 652 -20.87 4.57 39.21
C ARG A 652 -20.13 5.00 40.46
N ASP A 653 -18.80 4.90 40.46
CA ASP A 653 -17.98 5.10 41.66
C ASP A 653 -18.03 6.55 42.18
N GLU A 654 -18.22 7.52 41.29
CA GLU A 654 -18.40 8.94 41.62
C GLU A 654 -19.88 9.34 41.72
N ALA A 655 -20.81 8.39 41.70
CA ALA A 655 -22.26 8.60 41.80
C ALA A 655 -22.84 9.57 40.74
N ARG A 656 -22.29 9.57 39.53
CA ARG A 656 -22.75 10.35 38.37
C ARG A 656 -23.94 9.70 37.64
N ILE A 657 -24.15 8.40 37.84
CA ILE A 657 -25.33 7.66 37.40
C ILE A 657 -25.97 6.94 38.60
N GLN A 658 -27.25 6.60 38.48
CA GLN A 658 -27.98 5.77 39.44
C GLN A 658 -28.51 4.52 38.73
N PRO A 659 -28.73 3.40 39.43
CA PRO A 659 -29.36 2.25 38.83
C PRO A 659 -30.76 2.58 38.31
N GLU A 660 -31.08 2.08 37.14
CA GLU A 660 -32.38 2.27 36.48
C GLU A 660 -33.24 1.01 36.64
N GLY A 661 -34.56 1.22 36.76
CA GLY A 661 -35.52 0.13 36.68
C GLY A 661 -35.71 -0.37 35.25
N PRO A 662 -36.28 -1.57 35.07
CA PRO A 662 -36.59 -2.10 33.75
C PRO A 662 -37.60 -1.19 33.02
N SER A 663 -37.47 -1.05 31.71
CA SER A 663 -38.41 -0.27 30.89
C SER A 663 -39.78 -0.94 30.84
N GLU A 664 -40.84 -0.21 30.47
CA GLU A 664 -42.17 -0.79 30.29
C GLU A 664 -42.24 -1.85 29.18
N PHE A 665 -41.26 -1.88 28.27
CA PHE A 665 -41.13 -2.85 27.20
C PHE A 665 -40.23 -4.04 27.57
N SER A 666 -39.71 -4.08 28.79
CA SER A 666 -38.87 -5.15 29.30
C SER A 666 -39.71 -6.35 29.77
N GLU A 667 -39.17 -7.56 29.63
CA GLU A 667 -39.73 -8.77 30.26
C GLU A 667 -39.71 -8.67 31.80
N PHE A 668 -38.84 -7.83 32.37
CA PHE A 668 -38.79 -7.55 33.80
C PHE A 668 -39.68 -6.36 34.21
N SER A 669 -40.53 -5.82 33.32
CA SER A 669 -41.37 -4.65 33.60
C SER A 669 -42.26 -4.80 34.86
N GLU A 670 -42.63 -6.03 35.23
CA GLU A 670 -43.39 -6.35 36.45
C GLU A 670 -42.49 -6.53 37.70
N GLU A 671 -41.16 -6.51 37.54
CA GLU A 671 -40.15 -6.66 38.59
C GLU A 671 -39.39 -5.34 38.82
N PRO A 672 -39.99 -4.30 39.44
CA PRO A 672 -39.36 -2.99 39.62
C PRO A 672 -38.10 -3.01 40.48
N GLU A 673 -37.90 -4.07 41.27
CA GLU A 673 -36.71 -4.34 42.08
C GLU A 673 -35.48 -4.70 41.23
N LYS A 674 -35.68 -5.08 39.96
CA LYS A 674 -34.65 -5.63 39.06
C LYS A 674 -33.89 -4.50 38.38
N LEU A 675 -33.10 -3.78 39.17
CA LEU A 675 -32.32 -2.63 38.72
C LEU A 675 -31.11 -3.05 37.87
N HIS A 676 -30.62 -2.14 37.04
CA HIS A 676 -29.39 -2.31 36.24
C HIS A 676 -28.65 -0.98 36.11
N TRP A 677 -27.37 -1.03 35.72
CA TRP A 677 -26.62 0.16 35.35
C TRP A 677 -26.81 0.46 33.86
N ALA A 678 -27.14 1.69 33.52
CA ALA A 678 -27.18 2.18 32.15
C ALA A 678 -26.14 3.28 31.95
N VAL A 679 -25.25 3.10 30.99
CA VAL A 679 -24.24 4.07 30.61
C VAL A 679 -24.62 4.67 29.27
N HIS A 680 -24.90 5.97 29.26
CA HIS A 680 -25.26 6.73 28.07
C HIS A 680 -24.16 7.70 27.69
N PHE A 681 -23.71 7.67 26.44
CA PHE A 681 -22.68 8.56 25.92
C PHE A 681 -22.87 8.77 24.40
N GLU A 682 -22.13 9.71 23.82
CA GLU A 682 -22.13 9.94 22.38
C GLU A 682 -20.94 9.24 21.73
N LEU A 683 -21.22 8.52 20.65
CA LEU A 683 -20.19 7.99 19.77
C LEU A 683 -20.09 8.88 18.55
N VAL A 684 -18.95 9.52 18.40
CA VAL A 684 -18.71 10.54 17.38
C VAL A 684 -17.68 10.04 16.39
N MET A 685 -18.01 10.05 15.10
CA MET A 685 -17.12 9.81 13.98
C MET A 685 -16.78 11.13 13.29
N ILE A 686 -15.50 11.46 13.20
CA ILE A 686 -15.00 12.71 12.64
C ILE A 686 -14.09 12.37 11.47
N VAL A 687 -14.49 12.77 10.27
CA VAL A 687 -13.61 12.78 9.10
C VAL A 687 -12.86 14.10 9.09
N GLU A 688 -11.54 14.04 9.02
CA GLU A 688 -10.65 15.21 8.98
C GLU A 688 -9.52 14.96 7.98
N GLY A 689 -9.65 15.55 6.79
CA GLY A 689 -8.80 15.29 5.64
C GLY A 689 -8.86 13.81 5.23
N ARG A 690 -7.75 13.10 5.40
CA ARG A 690 -7.59 11.67 5.09
C ARG A 690 -7.57 10.78 6.34
N ASN A 691 -8.03 11.31 7.47
CA ASN A 691 -8.15 10.60 8.74
C ASN A 691 -9.61 10.47 9.16
N LEU A 692 -9.94 9.35 9.79
CA LEU A 692 -11.21 9.12 10.46
C LEU A 692 -10.92 8.84 11.92
N ARG A 693 -11.34 9.77 12.78
CA ARG A 693 -11.26 9.67 14.23
C ARG A 693 -12.63 9.25 14.76
N TYR A 694 -12.65 8.42 15.80
CA TYR A 694 -13.88 8.00 16.46
C TYR A 694 -13.71 8.04 17.97
N GLN A 695 -14.68 8.62 18.66
CA GLN A 695 -14.57 9.01 20.06
C GLN A 695 -15.82 8.60 20.83
N ALA A 696 -15.64 8.04 22.03
CA ALA A 696 -16.67 7.95 23.04
C ALA A 696 -16.62 9.23 23.89
N ARG A 697 -17.66 10.07 23.82
CA ARG A 697 -17.75 11.37 24.50
C ARG A 697 -18.82 11.34 25.58
N TRP A 698 -18.45 11.77 26.79
CA TRP A 698 -19.35 11.88 27.92
C TRP A 698 -19.09 13.17 28.71
N PRO A 699 -20.12 13.90 29.20
CA PRO A 699 -21.56 13.68 29.02
C PRO A 699 -22.04 13.80 27.57
N MET A 700 -23.29 13.41 27.27
CA MET A 700 -23.89 13.67 25.95
C MET A 700 -24.10 15.18 25.76
N GLU A 701 -24.08 15.67 24.52
CA GLU A 701 -24.18 17.10 24.20
C GLU A 701 -25.46 17.73 24.75
N LYS A 702 -26.57 16.99 24.71
CA LYS A 702 -27.86 17.39 25.28
C LYS A 702 -27.85 17.60 26.81
N ASP A 703 -26.88 17.01 27.51
CA ASP A 703 -26.76 17.06 28.97
C ASP A 703 -25.73 18.12 29.43
N LEU A 704 -25.04 18.79 28.50
CA LEU A 704 -24.04 19.81 28.80
C LEU A 704 -24.68 21.16 29.12
N HIS A 705 -24.08 21.90 30.06
CA HIS A 705 -24.39 23.32 30.26
C HIS A 705 -23.69 24.20 29.22
N ALA A 706 -24.22 25.39 28.96
CA ALA A 706 -23.64 26.34 28.01
C ALA A 706 -22.14 26.62 28.32
N GLY A 707 -21.28 26.37 27.33
CA GLY A 707 -19.82 26.54 27.46
C GLY A 707 -19.06 25.32 27.98
N GLN A 708 -19.74 24.22 28.33
CA GLN A 708 -19.09 22.94 28.61
C GLN A 708 -18.86 22.14 27.32
N GLN A 709 -17.73 21.45 27.24
CA GLN A 709 -17.46 20.46 26.20
C GLN A 709 -17.47 19.06 26.80
N PRO A 710 -17.94 18.05 26.05
CA PRO A 710 -17.93 16.67 26.55
C PRO A 710 -16.49 16.16 26.61
N ALA A 711 -16.17 15.39 27.65
CA ALA A 711 -14.85 14.79 27.79
C ALA A 711 -14.75 13.52 26.94
N ILE A 712 -13.61 13.36 26.25
CA ILE A 712 -13.30 12.17 25.45
C ILE A 712 -12.86 11.06 26.42
N GLN A 713 -13.67 10.00 26.52
CA GLN A 713 -13.42 8.85 27.40
C GLN A 713 -12.54 7.79 26.72
N ALA A 714 -12.69 7.64 25.41
CA ALA A 714 -11.83 6.83 24.58
C ALA A 714 -11.81 7.38 23.15
N GLN A 715 -10.71 7.13 22.45
CA GLN A 715 -10.51 7.59 21.08
C GLN A 715 -9.72 6.58 20.27
N GLY A 716 -10.13 6.42 19.01
CA GLY A 716 -9.40 5.70 17.98
C GLY A 716 -9.27 6.57 16.75
N GLN A 717 -8.28 6.26 15.91
CA GLN A 717 -8.08 6.94 14.64
C GLN A 717 -7.53 5.95 13.61
N ILE A 718 -8.01 6.04 12.38
CA ILE A 718 -7.51 5.32 11.22
C ILE A 718 -7.30 6.29 10.05
N CYS A 719 -6.33 6.04 9.18
CA CYS A 719 -6.29 6.67 7.87
C CYS A 719 -7.40 6.11 6.99
N ILE A 720 -7.94 6.94 6.13
CA ILE A 720 -8.94 6.59 5.12
C ILE A 720 -8.54 7.09 3.72
N ALA A 721 -7.25 7.38 3.50
CA ALA A 721 -6.76 7.86 2.20
C ALA A 721 -7.09 6.89 1.05
N ALA A 722 -7.01 5.59 1.28
CA ALA A 722 -7.38 4.54 0.34
C ALA A 722 -8.89 4.43 0.09
N ALA A 723 -9.71 5.06 0.92
CA ALA A 723 -11.14 5.17 0.69
C ALA A 723 -11.49 6.36 -0.23
N PHE A 724 -10.53 7.20 -0.61
CA PHE A 724 -10.71 8.19 -1.66
C PHE A 724 -9.97 7.77 -2.93
N GLN A 725 -10.33 8.38 -4.05
CA GLN A 725 -9.55 8.23 -5.27
C GLN A 725 -8.12 8.77 -5.02
N PRO A 726 -7.05 8.05 -5.43
CA PRO A 726 -5.70 8.58 -5.30
C PRO A 726 -5.57 9.95 -5.99
N GLY A 727 -4.86 10.87 -5.37
CA GLY A 727 -4.77 12.27 -5.79
C GLY A 727 -5.71 13.22 -5.06
N THR A 728 -6.70 12.72 -4.30
CA THR A 728 -7.61 13.56 -3.50
C THR A 728 -6.87 14.23 -2.34
N ALA A 729 -7.04 15.55 -2.20
CA ALA A 729 -6.41 16.38 -1.17
C ALA A 729 -6.83 15.98 0.25
#